data_AF-A0AAW0SZ42-F1
#
_entry.id   AF-A0AAW0SZ42-F1
#
_cell.length_a   1.000
_cell.length_b   1.000
_cell.length_c   1.000
_cell.angle_alpha   90.00
_cell.angle_beta   90.00
_cell.angle_gamma   90.00
#
_symmetry.space_group_name_H-M   'P 1'
#
loop_
_entity.id
_entity.type
_entity.pdbx_description
1 polymer ?
#
loop_
_entity_poly.entity_id
_entity_poly.type
_entity_poly.pdbx_seq_one_letter_code
_entity_poly.pdbx_strand_id
1 'polypeptide(L)'
;MAAEVVLGPSVSTGARNVSVRPKDKLHGSPSTGSDEGQETGFADDFDPFHDDPDEPDEVDSSLSAPPEESWYHGRLDRAQSEERLRQFGKLGSYLVRESDRRPGSYVLSYLGRSGVSHFKITAVCGDFYIGGRQFNALSDLVGYYTGVSDLLKRERLVHPVPPPEPVNDLRKVVAILPYTKMADTDELSFQKGDIFFVHNELSDGWLWVTAHRTGEQGTIFSDLVETLDDDIDPNIVFSWFHPDITKNDAIDLLIKAGQGSFLVRPSDNSPGDYTLFFLTNNIIQRFRIEKRGVKYLMGGRTFSCLDAVINRYKTEQILEGHTLGSPVCKVVSGERLGLPIVPVKERKLGVTKFKGIQKQGWLYKKSKKNKKWKCLYFVLTDILYYYDNPKRTKPRGLIDLNCSYLYQVHDSFFERPNCFQLVERELPCLSTVTYLCSESQELTNDWMAVLRPLCVPQTAGQPKLQTLKFMKSLHLTIMQATRLPSKIVPSPYCLVSLNQVKVCRTRPKPGPDPVWDEEFMLDDIPSDVIMFTITVYNHGKRSKDSEVAEVRLELNTLQNGEEVEEWYPLTGITPVGDWGAIRLRYRYFHDLIMPCEEYSSLKELLLDPSLEAVQALADVSHRDRNPLATSLLRIFRNECREHDLLQRLTEHEIEREHETSTFV
;
A
#
# COMPACT_ATOMS: atom_id res chain seq x y z
N MET A 1 -45.71 -52.22 -26.66
CA MET A 1 -44.91 -53.42 -27.00
C MET A 1 -43.74 -53.45 -26.05
N ALA A 2 -43.45 -54.61 -25.45
CA ALA A 2 -42.33 -54.80 -24.53
C ALA A 2 -41.16 -55.48 -25.26
N ALA A 3 -39.94 -55.28 -24.76
CA ALA A 3 -38.88 -56.30 -24.71
C ALA A 3 -37.62 -55.74 -24.02
N GLU A 4 -37.21 -56.35 -22.91
CA GLU A 4 -35.79 -56.47 -22.56
C GLU A 4 -35.13 -57.49 -23.49
N VAL A 5 -33.82 -57.37 -23.75
CA VAL A 5 -32.96 -58.54 -23.97
C VAL A 5 -31.62 -58.33 -23.26
N VAL A 6 -31.21 -59.36 -22.53
CA VAL A 6 -30.00 -59.47 -21.71
C VAL A 6 -29.03 -60.45 -22.39
N LEU A 7 -27.71 -60.35 -22.14
CA LEU A 7 -26.80 -61.45 -21.72
C LEU A 7 -25.29 -61.12 -21.90
N GLY A 8 -24.48 -61.60 -20.94
CA GLY A 8 -23.00 -61.61 -20.97
C GLY A 8 -22.42 -62.85 -21.68
N PRO A 9 -21.14 -63.24 -21.44
CA PRO A 9 -20.67 -63.70 -20.11
C PRO A 9 -19.20 -63.28 -19.71
N SER A 10 -18.85 -63.08 -18.43
CA SER A 10 -18.03 -63.95 -17.49
C SER A 10 -16.56 -64.26 -17.93
N VAL A 11 -15.52 -64.49 -17.09
CA VAL A 11 -15.35 -64.84 -15.63
C VAL A 11 -14.17 -64.00 -15.00
N SER A 12 -13.85 -64.21 -13.71
CA SER A 12 -12.78 -63.65 -12.85
C SER A 12 -11.37 -64.28 -13.05
N THR A 13 -10.24 -63.67 -12.64
CA THR A 13 -9.69 -63.46 -11.25
C THR A 13 -8.41 -62.57 -11.29
N GLY A 14 -7.76 -62.08 -10.21
CA GLY A 14 -8.07 -62.04 -8.76
C GLY A 14 -6.84 -61.69 -7.86
N ALA A 15 -7.00 -60.76 -6.90
CA ALA A 15 -6.08 -60.35 -5.79
C ALA A 15 -4.69 -59.71 -6.13
N ARG A 16 -3.98 -58.97 -5.25
CA ARG A 16 -4.20 -57.82 -4.32
C ARG A 16 -2.89 -57.60 -3.49
N ASN A 17 -2.61 -56.34 -3.07
CA ASN A 17 -1.80 -55.93 -1.89
C ASN A 17 -0.23 -56.00 -1.97
N VAL A 18 0.58 -54.93 -1.75
CA VAL A 18 1.00 -54.18 -0.50
C VAL A 18 2.24 -54.80 0.20
N SER A 19 3.30 -54.10 0.67
CA SER A 19 3.81 -52.70 0.53
C SER A 19 5.19 -52.50 1.27
N VAL A 20 5.63 -51.23 1.49
CA VAL A 20 6.50 -50.74 2.62
C VAL A 20 8.06 -50.70 2.49
N ARG A 21 8.66 -49.70 3.18
CA ARG A 21 10.11 -49.36 3.39
C ARG A 21 10.71 -50.19 4.58
N PRO A 22 11.72 -49.75 5.40
CA PRO A 22 12.94 -48.90 5.24
C PRO A 22 14.24 -49.52 5.85
N LYS A 23 15.42 -48.86 5.74
CA LYS A 23 16.37 -48.47 6.85
C LYS A 23 17.85 -48.23 6.46
N ASP A 24 18.55 -47.49 7.31
CA ASP A 24 19.93 -46.96 7.20
C ASP A 24 21.04 -47.88 7.79
N LYS A 25 22.33 -47.66 7.39
CA LYS A 25 23.46 -47.24 8.27
C LYS A 25 24.90 -47.39 7.68
N LEU A 26 25.59 -46.23 7.56
CA LEU A 26 26.92 -45.83 8.11
C LEU A 26 28.16 -46.77 8.30
N HIS A 27 29.34 -46.13 8.19
CA HIS A 27 30.77 -46.54 8.42
C HIS A 27 31.50 -47.13 7.20
N GLY A 28 32.80 -46.88 6.96
CA GLY A 28 33.80 -46.02 7.63
C GLY A 28 35.19 -46.13 6.96
N SER A 29 36.07 -45.13 7.14
CA SER A 29 37.38 -44.96 6.45
C SER A 29 38.48 -46.00 6.84
N PRO A 30 39.65 -46.05 6.16
CA PRO A 30 40.78 -45.16 6.55
C PRO A 30 41.66 -44.65 5.37
N SER A 31 42.76 -43.98 5.73
CA SER A 31 43.63 -43.13 4.88
C SER A 31 45.08 -43.63 4.75
N THR A 32 45.69 -43.38 3.58
CA THR A 32 47.14 -43.19 3.31
C THR A 32 47.24 -42.36 2.01
N GLY A 33 48.18 -41.45 1.72
CA GLY A 33 49.40 -41.01 2.40
C GLY A 33 50.37 -40.47 1.33
N SER A 34 50.86 -39.22 1.47
CA SER A 34 51.99 -38.47 0.82
C SER A 34 52.55 -38.93 -0.56
N ASP A 35 52.92 -38.09 -1.53
CA ASP A 35 54.07 -37.15 -1.50
C ASP A 35 54.31 -36.51 -2.91
N GLU A 36 55.34 -35.66 -3.02
CA GLU A 36 55.69 -34.71 -4.12
C GLU A 36 56.12 -35.29 -5.51
N GLY A 37 56.16 -34.45 -6.57
CA GLY A 37 56.93 -34.75 -7.80
C GLY A 37 56.57 -33.97 -9.09
N GLN A 38 57.44 -33.04 -9.49
CA GLN A 38 57.36 -32.09 -10.62
C GLN A 38 57.55 -32.70 -12.05
N GLU A 39 57.03 -31.98 -13.06
CA GLU A 39 57.53 -31.82 -14.46
C GLU A 39 57.92 -33.04 -15.35
N THR A 40 57.23 -33.21 -16.48
CA THR A 40 57.74 -32.84 -17.84
C THR A 40 56.68 -33.18 -18.92
N GLY A 41 56.74 -32.50 -20.07
CA GLY A 41 55.63 -32.47 -21.05
C GLY A 41 55.62 -33.58 -22.10
N PHE A 42 54.51 -33.63 -22.85
CA PHE A 42 54.40 -34.32 -24.14
C PHE A 42 53.84 -33.34 -25.17
N ALA A 43 54.43 -33.34 -26.36
CA ALA A 43 53.97 -32.59 -27.52
C ALA A 43 53.06 -33.46 -28.40
N ASP A 44 52.18 -32.77 -29.13
CA ASP A 44 51.49 -33.16 -30.36
C ASP A 44 50.92 -34.58 -30.48
N ASP A 45 49.58 -34.65 -30.49
CA ASP A 45 48.90 -35.37 -31.56
C ASP A 45 47.88 -34.43 -32.24
N PHE A 46 47.78 -34.54 -33.56
CA PHE A 46 47.34 -33.47 -34.48
C PHE A 46 45.92 -33.75 -35.03
N ASP A 47 44.95 -32.86 -34.76
CA ASP A 47 43.54 -33.01 -35.20
C ASP A 47 43.24 -32.20 -36.48
N PRO A 48 42.76 -32.78 -37.60
CA PRO A 48 42.76 -32.14 -38.93
C PRO A 48 41.59 -31.16 -39.20
N PHE A 49 40.98 -30.58 -38.16
CA PHE A 49 39.80 -29.71 -38.29
C PHE A 49 40.05 -28.22 -37.97
N HIS A 50 41.30 -27.79 -37.96
CA HIS A 50 41.66 -26.39 -37.73
C HIS A 50 41.67 -25.58 -39.04
N ASP A 51 40.62 -24.76 -39.24
CA ASP A 51 40.69 -23.48 -39.95
C ASP A 51 39.54 -22.57 -39.47
N ASP A 52 39.90 -21.37 -39.03
CA ASP A 52 39.15 -20.33 -38.28
C ASP A 52 38.03 -19.62 -39.10
N PRO A 53 37.14 -18.73 -38.55
CA PRO A 53 37.41 -17.79 -37.45
C PRO A 53 36.30 -17.49 -36.40
N ASP A 54 36.73 -16.72 -35.39
CA ASP A 54 35.95 -15.85 -34.47
C ASP A 54 35.26 -16.52 -33.25
N GLU A 55 36.06 -17.04 -32.30
CA GLU A 55 35.66 -16.97 -30.89
C GLU A 55 35.68 -15.50 -30.40
N PRO A 56 34.73 -15.07 -29.55
CA PRO A 56 34.74 -13.72 -29.00
C PRO A 56 35.76 -13.61 -27.85
N ASP A 57 36.83 -12.82 -28.06
CA ASP A 57 37.83 -12.50 -27.04
C ASP A 57 37.19 -12.19 -25.66
N GLU A 58 37.60 -12.91 -24.61
CA GLU A 58 37.33 -12.50 -23.24
C GLU A 58 38.01 -11.14 -23.00
N VAL A 59 37.20 -10.11 -22.73
CA VAL A 59 37.70 -8.72 -22.67
C VAL A 59 38.50 -8.52 -21.38
N ASP A 60 39.79 -8.24 -21.53
CA ASP A 60 40.68 -7.91 -20.40
C ASP A 60 40.10 -6.78 -19.52
N SER A 61 40.10 -7.01 -18.21
CA SER A 61 39.38 -6.21 -17.22
C SER A 61 40.15 -4.96 -16.75
N SER A 62 41.19 -4.56 -17.50
CA SER A 62 42.07 -3.42 -17.19
C SER A 62 41.62 -2.07 -17.75
N LEU A 63 40.49 -2.02 -18.47
CA LEU A 63 40.08 -0.87 -19.30
C LEU A 63 38.94 -0.07 -18.65
N SER A 64 39.29 1.04 -17.99
CA SER A 64 38.31 1.96 -17.40
C SER A 64 37.82 3.00 -18.42
N ALA A 65 36.50 3.13 -18.58
CA ALA A 65 35.89 4.23 -19.31
C ALA A 65 36.09 5.58 -18.59
N PRO A 66 36.02 6.72 -19.29
CA PRO A 66 35.90 8.02 -18.63
C PRO A 66 34.68 8.07 -17.69
N PRO A 67 34.68 8.93 -16.66
CA PRO A 67 33.55 9.07 -15.73
C PRO A 67 32.23 9.30 -16.46
N GLU A 68 31.14 8.70 -15.97
CA GLU A 68 29.83 8.69 -16.65
C GLU A 68 29.31 10.11 -16.93
N GLU A 69 29.57 11.05 -16.02
CA GLU A 69 29.21 12.47 -16.14
C GLU A 69 29.93 13.19 -17.29
N SER A 70 30.89 12.55 -17.96
CA SER A 70 31.58 13.11 -19.12
C SER A 70 30.98 12.71 -20.47
N TRP A 71 30.15 11.66 -20.54
CA TRP A 71 29.61 11.14 -21.82
C TRP A 71 28.16 10.66 -21.79
N TYR A 72 27.56 10.38 -20.63
CA TYR A 72 26.15 10.02 -20.53
C TYR A 72 25.27 11.28 -20.46
N HIS A 73 24.23 11.34 -21.31
CA HIS A 73 23.35 12.51 -21.47
C HIS A 73 21.91 12.26 -21.00
N GLY A 74 21.62 11.06 -20.52
CA GLY A 74 20.27 10.66 -20.13
C GLY A 74 19.29 10.69 -21.28
N ARG A 75 18.03 11.04 -20.99
CA ARG A 75 17.01 11.28 -22.03
C ARG A 75 17.40 12.51 -22.87
N LEU A 76 17.80 12.25 -24.11
CA LEU A 76 18.20 13.27 -25.07
C LEU A 76 17.71 12.90 -26.46
N ASP A 77 17.03 13.85 -27.12
CA ASP A 77 16.52 13.60 -28.46
C ASP A 77 17.65 13.54 -29.51
N ARG A 78 17.32 13.04 -30.71
CA ARG A 78 18.30 12.91 -31.78
C ARG A 78 18.86 14.26 -32.24
N ALA A 79 18.02 15.26 -32.47
CA ALA A 79 18.44 16.58 -32.97
C ALA A 79 19.32 17.30 -31.93
N GLN A 80 18.96 17.25 -30.65
CA GLN A 80 19.76 17.76 -29.54
C GLN A 80 21.14 17.08 -29.47
N SER A 81 21.20 15.76 -29.67
CA SER A 81 22.49 15.04 -29.72
C SER A 81 23.36 15.43 -30.92
N GLU A 82 22.75 15.59 -32.10
CA GLU A 82 23.47 16.05 -33.31
C GLU A 82 24.00 17.47 -33.13
N GLU A 83 23.20 18.37 -32.55
CA GLU A 83 23.58 19.76 -32.29
C GLU A 83 24.72 19.87 -31.28
N ARG A 84 24.66 19.14 -30.14
CA ARG A 84 25.75 19.13 -29.14
C ARG A 84 27.07 18.61 -29.73
N LEU A 85 27.03 17.55 -30.53
CA LEU A 85 28.22 17.02 -31.20
C LEU A 85 28.81 18.04 -32.20
N ARG A 86 27.97 18.76 -32.95
CA ARG A 86 28.40 19.82 -33.88
C ARG A 86 28.98 21.04 -33.15
N GLN A 87 28.37 21.47 -32.06
CA GLN A 87 28.86 22.59 -31.23
C GLN A 87 30.22 22.29 -30.59
N PHE A 88 30.44 21.03 -30.16
CA PHE A 88 31.73 20.61 -29.62
C PHE A 88 32.82 20.48 -30.71
N GLY A 89 32.44 20.12 -31.94
CA GLY A 89 33.21 20.40 -33.16
C GLY A 89 34.47 19.57 -33.40
N LYS A 90 34.80 18.58 -32.55
CA LYS A 90 35.98 17.70 -32.72
C LYS A 90 35.59 16.36 -33.36
N LEU A 91 36.38 15.86 -34.30
CA LEU A 91 36.23 14.49 -34.80
C LEU A 91 36.54 13.48 -33.69
N GLY A 92 35.83 12.35 -33.67
CA GLY A 92 35.92 11.38 -32.59
C GLY A 92 35.12 11.73 -31.34
N SER A 93 34.28 12.77 -31.40
CA SER A 93 33.40 13.17 -30.29
C SER A 93 32.20 12.24 -30.14
N TYR A 94 31.79 11.96 -28.91
CA TYR A 94 30.69 11.05 -28.65
C TYR A 94 29.90 11.38 -27.38
N LEU A 95 28.67 10.84 -27.33
CA LEU A 95 27.82 10.79 -26.14
C LEU A 95 26.88 9.58 -26.21
N VAL A 96 26.46 9.06 -25.06
CA VAL A 96 25.41 8.04 -24.95
C VAL A 96 24.15 8.69 -24.39
N ARG A 97 22.99 8.30 -24.93
CA ARG A 97 21.67 8.82 -24.53
C ARG A 97 20.62 7.72 -24.49
N GLU A 98 19.64 7.85 -23.61
CA GLU A 98 18.41 7.06 -23.63
C GLU A 98 17.45 7.61 -24.72
N SER A 99 16.66 6.73 -25.32
CA SER A 99 15.67 7.09 -26.35
C SER A 99 14.31 7.44 -25.73
N ASP A 100 13.92 8.72 -25.78
CA ASP A 100 12.61 9.23 -25.29
C ASP A 100 11.38 8.42 -25.74
N ARG A 101 11.44 7.80 -26.92
CA ARG A 101 10.33 7.01 -27.48
C ARG A 101 10.24 5.55 -26.98
N ARG A 102 11.26 5.06 -26.28
CA ARG A 102 11.38 3.68 -25.77
C ARG A 102 12.32 3.64 -24.55
N PRO A 103 11.78 3.70 -23.32
CA PRO A 103 12.56 3.48 -22.11
C PRO A 103 13.35 2.16 -22.17
N GLY A 104 14.58 2.15 -21.67
CA GLY A 104 15.51 1.01 -21.74
C GLY A 104 16.19 0.80 -23.10
N SER A 105 16.05 1.73 -24.06
CA SER A 105 16.76 1.68 -25.35
C SER A 105 17.81 2.80 -25.43
N TYR A 106 19.08 2.43 -25.42
CA TYR A 106 20.20 3.39 -25.46
C TYR A 106 20.72 3.61 -26.90
N VAL A 107 21.35 4.76 -27.12
CA VAL A 107 21.96 5.14 -28.40
C VAL A 107 23.30 5.82 -28.17
N LEU A 108 24.37 5.27 -28.75
CA LEU A 108 25.67 5.93 -28.86
C LEU A 108 25.64 6.86 -30.08
N SER A 109 25.85 8.16 -29.86
CA SER A 109 25.89 9.18 -30.91
C SER A 109 27.33 9.66 -31.10
N TYR A 110 27.85 9.62 -32.33
CA TYR A 110 29.26 9.76 -32.65
C TYR A 110 29.49 10.73 -33.81
N LEU A 111 30.49 11.61 -33.72
CA LEU A 111 30.92 12.51 -34.79
C LEU A 111 32.16 11.96 -35.50
N GLY A 112 31.92 11.22 -36.60
CA GLY A 112 32.96 10.68 -37.49
C GLY A 112 33.25 11.58 -38.69
N ARG A 113 34.12 11.13 -39.60
CA ARG A 113 34.52 11.88 -40.81
C ARG A 113 33.36 12.15 -41.77
N SER A 114 32.33 11.30 -41.76
CA SER A 114 31.12 11.42 -42.57
C SER A 114 30.01 12.26 -41.91
N GLY A 115 30.24 12.78 -40.70
CA GLY A 115 29.24 13.49 -39.90
C GLY A 115 28.75 12.67 -38.69
N VAL A 116 27.57 13.02 -38.18
CA VAL A 116 27.01 12.37 -36.97
C VAL A 116 26.35 11.03 -37.32
N SER A 117 26.80 9.97 -36.67
CA SER A 117 26.26 8.61 -36.73
C SER A 117 25.61 8.23 -35.40
N HIS A 118 24.60 7.36 -35.44
CA HIS A 118 23.92 6.85 -34.24
C HIS A 118 23.86 5.32 -34.25
N PHE A 119 24.39 4.71 -33.21
CA PHE A 119 24.42 3.26 -33.02
C PHE A 119 23.43 2.88 -31.93
N LYS A 120 22.47 2.02 -32.27
CA LYS A 120 21.51 1.49 -31.30
C LYS A 120 22.22 0.50 -30.38
N ILE A 121 22.10 0.73 -29.08
CA ILE A 121 22.46 -0.23 -28.04
C ILE A 121 21.16 -0.91 -27.58
N THR A 122 21.13 -2.24 -27.57
CA THR A 122 19.96 -3.00 -27.11
C THR A 122 20.26 -3.59 -25.75
N ALA A 123 19.48 -3.23 -24.72
CA ALA A 123 19.58 -3.85 -23.41
C ALA A 123 18.67 -5.09 -23.34
N VAL A 124 19.20 -6.23 -22.90
CA VAL A 124 18.45 -7.49 -22.73
C VAL A 124 18.90 -8.16 -21.43
N CYS A 125 17.97 -8.40 -20.50
CA CYS A 125 18.20 -9.11 -19.22
C CYS A 125 19.31 -8.55 -18.29
N GLY A 126 19.89 -7.38 -18.60
CA GLY A 126 21.00 -6.78 -17.87
C GLY A 126 22.20 -6.45 -18.78
N ASP A 127 22.33 -7.20 -19.88
CA ASP A 127 23.43 -7.07 -20.85
C ASP A 127 23.15 -6.02 -21.93
N PHE A 128 24.21 -5.43 -22.47
CA PHE A 128 24.19 -4.39 -23.50
C PHE A 128 24.80 -4.88 -24.82
N TYR A 129 24.03 -4.77 -25.90
CA TYR A 129 24.45 -5.23 -27.23
C TYR A 129 24.59 -4.07 -28.23
N ILE A 130 25.75 -3.98 -28.88
CA ILE A 130 26.02 -3.04 -30.00
C ILE A 130 26.79 -3.75 -31.10
N GLY A 131 26.36 -3.61 -32.36
CA GLY A 131 27.05 -4.20 -33.52
C GLY A 131 27.23 -5.73 -33.49
N GLY A 132 26.49 -6.45 -32.63
CA GLY A 132 26.64 -7.90 -32.42
C GLY A 132 27.53 -8.30 -31.23
N ARG A 133 28.23 -7.37 -30.58
CA ARG A 133 29.05 -7.63 -29.37
C ARG A 133 28.23 -7.39 -28.09
N GLN A 134 28.52 -8.17 -27.06
CA GLN A 134 27.90 -8.11 -25.72
C GLN A 134 28.83 -7.40 -24.72
N PHE A 135 28.24 -6.65 -23.79
CA PHE A 135 28.91 -5.98 -22.67
C PHE A 135 28.04 -6.05 -21.41
N ASN A 136 28.65 -6.20 -20.24
CA ASN A 136 27.92 -6.32 -18.97
C ASN A 136 27.42 -4.95 -18.46
N ALA A 137 28.14 -3.87 -18.78
CA ALA A 137 27.71 -2.49 -18.50
C ALA A 137 28.00 -1.54 -19.68
N LEU A 138 27.31 -0.38 -19.67
CA LEU A 138 27.58 0.71 -20.64
C LEU A 138 29.00 1.27 -20.50
N SER A 139 29.57 1.26 -19.29
CA SER A 139 30.98 1.59 -19.04
C SER A 139 31.91 0.70 -19.86
N ASP A 140 31.66 -0.60 -19.89
CA ASP A 140 32.54 -1.58 -20.51
C ASP A 140 32.51 -1.41 -22.04
N LEU A 141 31.32 -1.16 -22.58
CA LEU A 141 31.09 -0.80 -23.98
C LEU A 141 31.86 0.48 -24.36
N VAL A 142 31.75 1.54 -23.58
CA VAL A 142 32.45 2.81 -23.84
C VAL A 142 33.97 2.65 -23.70
N GLY A 143 34.44 1.93 -22.68
CA GLY A 143 35.84 1.61 -22.46
C GLY A 143 36.44 0.83 -23.64
N TYR A 144 35.73 -0.21 -24.10
CA TYR A 144 36.15 -1.04 -25.24
C TYR A 144 36.32 -0.25 -26.53
N TYR A 145 35.36 0.60 -26.91
CA TYR A 145 35.45 1.43 -28.12
C TYR A 145 36.30 2.70 -27.97
N THR A 146 36.80 2.98 -26.76
CA THR A 146 37.81 4.01 -26.49
C THR A 146 39.23 3.41 -26.57
N GLY A 147 39.47 2.29 -25.90
CA GLY A 147 40.80 1.69 -25.71
C GLY A 147 41.15 0.53 -26.64
N VAL A 148 40.21 -0.34 -26.99
CA VAL A 148 40.51 -1.63 -27.66
C VAL A 148 40.23 -1.58 -29.15
N SER A 149 39.01 -1.23 -29.53
CA SER A 149 38.48 -1.45 -30.88
C SER A 149 37.96 -0.18 -31.52
N ASP A 150 37.94 -0.15 -32.85
CA ASP A 150 37.35 0.95 -33.60
C ASP A 150 35.83 0.74 -33.73
N LEU A 151 35.04 1.80 -33.52
CA LEU A 151 33.58 1.76 -33.69
C LEU A 151 33.17 1.75 -35.17
N LEU A 152 33.94 2.49 -35.99
CA LEU A 152 33.92 2.46 -37.45
C LEU A 152 35.37 2.33 -37.94
N LYS A 153 35.59 1.84 -39.16
CA LYS A 153 36.94 1.55 -39.67
C LYS A 153 37.91 2.75 -39.54
N ARG A 154 38.89 2.68 -38.63
CA ARG A 154 39.86 3.76 -38.27
C ARG A 154 39.22 4.97 -37.56
N GLU A 155 38.18 4.73 -36.77
CA GLU A 155 37.40 5.72 -36.02
C GLU A 155 37.01 5.16 -34.64
N ARG A 156 37.69 5.66 -33.59
CA ARG A 156 37.45 5.34 -32.17
C ARG A 156 36.63 6.41 -31.47
N LEU A 157 36.13 6.09 -30.29
CA LEU A 157 35.69 7.07 -29.31
C LEU A 157 36.92 7.80 -28.74
N VAL A 158 36.98 9.12 -28.87
CA VAL A 158 38.17 9.91 -28.47
C VAL A 158 37.80 11.07 -27.53
N HIS A 159 36.68 11.74 -27.78
CA HIS A 159 36.28 12.92 -27.03
C HIS A 159 34.88 12.76 -26.42
N PRO A 160 34.78 12.39 -25.14
CA PRO A 160 33.49 12.39 -24.44
C PRO A 160 32.97 13.84 -24.40
N VAL A 161 31.75 14.07 -24.89
CA VAL A 161 31.08 15.36 -24.81
C VAL A 161 30.30 15.40 -23.51
N PRO A 162 30.60 16.30 -22.54
CA PRO A 162 29.85 16.37 -21.30
C PRO A 162 28.45 16.96 -21.52
N PRO A 163 27.45 16.57 -20.70
CA PRO A 163 26.16 17.25 -20.65
C PRO A 163 26.33 18.66 -20.02
N PRO A 164 25.50 19.65 -20.42
CA PRO A 164 25.62 21.03 -19.94
C PRO A 164 25.16 21.21 -18.47
N GLU A 165 24.34 20.29 -17.99
CA GLU A 165 23.99 20.11 -16.58
C GLU A 165 24.25 18.64 -16.22
N PRO A 166 24.64 18.33 -14.97
CA PRO A 166 24.78 16.94 -14.54
C PRO A 166 23.44 16.21 -14.71
N VAL A 167 23.46 15.09 -15.44
CA VAL A 167 22.28 14.28 -15.73
C VAL A 167 21.75 13.71 -14.43
N ASN A 168 20.58 14.21 -14.00
CA ASN A 168 19.91 13.73 -12.80
C ASN A 168 18.72 12.84 -13.19
N ASP A 169 19.03 11.78 -13.93
CA ASP A 169 18.12 10.67 -14.32
C ASP A 169 17.76 9.77 -13.12
N LEU A 170 18.35 10.02 -11.95
CA LEU A 170 18.10 9.27 -10.72
C LEU A 170 16.61 9.28 -10.41
N ARG A 171 15.97 8.10 -10.49
CA ARG A 171 14.54 7.93 -10.27
C ARG A 171 14.12 8.64 -9.00
N LYS A 172 13.27 9.65 -9.15
CA LYS A 172 12.71 10.42 -8.04
C LYS A 172 11.66 9.58 -7.35
N VAL A 173 11.74 9.48 -6.03
CA VAL A 173 10.74 8.79 -5.21
C VAL A 173 10.34 9.70 -4.05
N VAL A 174 9.05 9.70 -3.69
CA VAL A 174 8.48 10.54 -2.62
C VAL A 174 8.01 9.66 -1.47
N ALA A 175 8.37 10.01 -0.24
CA ALA A 175 7.89 9.37 0.97
C ALA A 175 6.36 9.44 1.04
N ILE A 176 5.70 8.27 1.00
CA ILE A 176 4.27 8.17 1.30
C ILE A 176 4.01 8.00 2.80
N LEU A 177 5.05 7.71 3.58
CA LEU A 177 5.01 7.53 5.03
C LEU A 177 6.25 8.18 5.70
N PRO A 178 6.14 8.66 6.96
CA PRO A 178 7.30 9.04 7.74
C PRO A 178 8.06 7.81 8.25
N TYR A 179 9.35 7.97 8.53
CA TYR A 179 10.19 6.89 9.05
C TYR A 179 11.32 7.45 9.91
N THR A 180 11.65 6.74 10.99
CA THR A 180 12.77 7.06 11.86
C THR A 180 13.80 5.96 11.75
N LYS A 181 15.04 6.30 11.36
CA LYS A 181 16.15 5.36 11.26
C LYS A 181 16.41 4.64 12.58
N MET A 182 16.86 3.38 12.51
CA MET A 182 17.41 2.71 13.66
C MET A 182 18.75 3.33 14.07
N ALA A 183 19.09 3.25 15.36
CA ALA A 183 20.42 3.61 15.83
C ALA A 183 21.47 2.70 15.18
N ASP A 184 22.64 3.25 14.88
CA ASP A 184 23.81 2.55 14.34
C ASP A 184 23.56 1.85 12.99
N THR A 185 22.70 2.43 12.14
CA THR A 185 22.45 1.98 10.76
C THR A 185 22.66 3.10 9.72
N ASP A 186 22.90 2.70 8.47
CA ASP A 186 22.97 3.58 7.30
C ASP A 186 21.57 4.00 6.78
N GLU A 187 20.54 3.96 7.62
CA GLU A 187 19.16 4.31 7.27
C GLU A 187 18.94 5.84 7.37
N LEU A 188 18.06 6.40 6.54
CA LEU A 188 17.66 7.82 6.65
C LEU A 188 16.38 7.99 7.47
N SER A 189 16.33 9.01 8.32
CA SER A 189 15.05 9.46 8.92
C SER A 189 14.38 10.48 8.00
N PHE A 190 13.08 10.33 7.77
CA PHE A 190 12.32 11.19 6.87
C PHE A 190 10.86 11.35 7.27
N GLN A 191 10.20 12.36 6.72
CA GLN A 191 8.78 12.63 6.87
C GLN A 191 8.03 12.31 5.57
N LYS A 192 6.72 12.08 5.68
CA LYS A 192 5.84 11.97 4.51
C LYS A 192 5.96 13.23 3.64
N GLY A 193 6.15 13.02 2.33
CA GLY A 193 6.41 14.05 1.35
C GLY A 193 7.90 14.31 1.06
N ASP A 194 8.83 13.82 1.88
CA ASP A 194 10.27 13.93 1.57
C ASP A 194 10.60 13.21 0.26
N ILE A 195 11.37 13.88 -0.61
CA ILE A 195 11.77 13.34 -1.91
C ILE A 195 13.20 12.84 -1.85
N PHE A 196 13.46 11.75 -2.56
CA PHE A 196 14.78 11.15 -2.69
C PHE A 196 15.13 10.88 -4.15
N PHE A 197 16.42 11.00 -4.44
CA PHE A 197 17.02 10.54 -5.69
C PHE A 197 17.55 9.12 -5.46
N VAL A 198 17.04 8.14 -6.20
CA VAL A 198 17.47 6.74 -6.07
C VAL A 198 18.73 6.51 -6.90
N HIS A 199 19.81 6.11 -6.22
CA HIS A 199 21.08 5.73 -6.84
C HIS A 199 21.16 4.24 -7.15
N ASN A 200 20.61 3.38 -6.28
CA ASN A 200 20.69 1.93 -6.45
C ASN A 200 19.50 1.21 -5.81
N GLU A 201 19.10 0.08 -6.38
CA GLU A 201 18.18 -0.88 -5.76
C GLU A 201 18.98 -1.98 -5.06
N LEU A 202 18.75 -2.14 -3.76
CA LEU A 202 19.37 -3.14 -2.91
C LEU A 202 18.43 -4.35 -2.77
N SER A 203 18.98 -5.48 -2.34
CA SER A 203 18.20 -6.70 -2.10
C SER A 203 17.11 -6.52 -1.02
N ASP A 204 16.08 -7.35 -1.11
CA ASP A 204 14.90 -7.34 -0.24
C ASP A 204 14.09 -6.02 -0.22
N GLY A 205 14.22 -5.15 -1.23
CA GLY A 205 13.36 -3.97 -1.42
C GLY A 205 13.87 -2.68 -0.79
N TRP A 206 15.17 -2.61 -0.47
CA TRP A 206 15.83 -1.40 0.00
C TRP A 206 16.33 -0.56 -1.19
N LEU A 207 16.44 0.75 -1.00
CA LEU A 207 16.95 1.70 -1.99
C LEU A 207 18.11 2.48 -1.36
N TRP A 208 19.24 2.61 -2.05
CA TRP A 208 20.27 3.59 -1.69
C TRP A 208 19.93 4.93 -2.35
N VAL A 209 19.83 5.99 -1.55
CA VAL A 209 19.25 7.26 -1.99
C VAL A 209 19.98 8.48 -1.43
N THR A 210 19.67 9.66 -1.96
CA THR A 210 19.95 10.95 -1.32
C THR A 210 18.66 11.72 -1.10
N ALA A 211 18.42 12.18 0.14
CA ALA A 211 17.27 13.00 0.48
C ALA A 211 17.41 14.42 -0.08
N HIS A 212 16.44 14.88 -0.86
CA HIS A 212 16.41 16.23 -1.47
C HIS A 212 16.37 17.34 -0.42
N ARG A 213 15.67 17.13 0.70
CA ARG A 213 15.53 18.13 1.76
C ARG A 213 16.81 18.33 2.58
N THR A 214 17.49 17.25 2.98
CA THR A 214 18.66 17.31 3.89
C THR A 214 20.01 17.17 3.17
N GLY A 215 20.04 16.58 1.98
CA GLY A 215 21.27 16.20 1.28
C GLY A 215 21.97 14.95 1.85
N GLU A 216 21.38 14.30 2.86
CA GLU A 216 21.95 13.10 3.47
C GLU A 216 21.79 11.89 2.53
N GLN A 217 22.80 11.03 2.53
CA GLN A 217 22.80 9.75 1.80
C GLN A 217 22.59 8.59 2.76
N GLY A 218 21.90 7.55 2.29
CA GLY A 218 21.67 6.34 3.06
C GLY A 218 20.58 5.48 2.44
N THR A 219 20.04 4.57 3.23
CA THR A 219 19.05 3.59 2.80
C THR A 219 17.63 3.96 3.23
N ILE A 220 16.67 3.69 2.35
CA ILE A 220 15.23 3.77 2.62
C ILE A 220 14.53 2.53 2.06
N PHE A 221 13.32 2.23 2.50
CA PHE A 221 12.56 1.07 2.04
C PHE A 221 11.60 1.44 0.89
N SER A 222 11.57 0.64 -0.18
CA SER A 222 10.78 0.96 -1.39
C SER A 222 9.26 0.99 -1.16
N ASP A 223 8.71 0.20 -0.23
CA ASP A 223 7.27 0.28 0.12
C ASP A 223 6.91 1.57 0.91
N LEU A 224 7.90 2.36 1.37
CA LEU A 224 7.67 3.65 2.05
C LEU A 224 7.66 4.85 1.08
N VAL A 225 7.91 4.61 -0.22
CA VAL A 225 7.97 5.63 -1.25
C VAL A 225 7.19 5.26 -2.51
N GLU A 226 6.68 6.25 -3.22
CA GLU A 226 6.16 6.07 -4.58
C GLU A 226 7.06 6.77 -5.61
N THR A 227 7.08 6.28 -6.85
CA THR A 227 7.81 6.95 -7.93
C THR A 227 7.12 8.27 -8.24
N LEU A 228 7.89 9.36 -8.22
CA LEU A 228 7.41 10.68 -8.60
C LEU A 228 7.59 10.84 -10.11
N ASP A 229 6.53 11.21 -10.83
CA ASP A 229 6.62 11.51 -12.27
C ASP A 229 7.62 12.65 -12.53
N ASP A 230 8.36 12.54 -13.63
CA ASP A 230 9.48 13.43 -13.93
C ASP A 230 9.07 14.91 -14.09
N ASP A 231 7.83 15.15 -14.49
CA ASP A 231 7.21 16.46 -14.73
C ASP A 231 6.79 17.20 -13.43
N ILE A 232 6.78 16.53 -12.28
CA ILE A 232 6.34 17.12 -11.01
C ILE A 232 7.52 17.83 -10.32
N ASP A 233 7.37 19.13 -10.06
CA ASP A 233 8.38 19.90 -9.33
C ASP A 233 8.54 19.36 -7.89
N PRO A 234 9.76 18.95 -7.47
CA PRO A 234 9.97 18.36 -6.15
C PRO A 234 9.65 19.31 -4.99
N ASN A 235 9.58 20.62 -5.23
CA ASN A 235 9.22 21.58 -4.19
C ASN A 235 7.71 21.61 -3.90
N ILE A 236 6.88 20.86 -4.63
CA ILE A 236 5.42 20.74 -4.38
C ILE A 236 5.09 20.21 -2.98
N VAL A 237 6.01 19.51 -2.31
CA VAL A 237 5.86 19.08 -0.91
C VAL A 237 5.61 20.25 0.05
N PHE A 238 6.21 21.41 -0.22
CA PHE A 238 6.12 22.54 0.69
C PHE A 238 4.75 23.22 0.60
N SER A 239 4.08 23.39 1.74
CA SER A 239 2.75 24.03 1.79
C SER A 239 2.76 25.47 1.27
N TRP A 240 3.90 26.17 1.42
CA TRP A 240 4.16 27.53 0.93
C TRP A 240 4.63 27.63 -0.53
N PHE A 241 4.77 26.49 -1.22
CA PHE A 241 5.13 26.46 -2.63
C PHE A 241 3.89 26.30 -3.50
N HIS A 242 3.74 27.20 -4.47
CA HIS A 242 2.59 27.27 -5.37
C HIS A 242 3.08 27.09 -6.82
N PRO A 243 2.96 25.88 -7.39
CA PRO A 243 3.45 25.60 -8.74
C PRO A 243 2.70 26.42 -9.81
N ASP A 244 1.37 26.42 -9.75
CA ASP A 244 0.50 26.88 -10.85
C ASP A 244 -0.20 28.24 -10.62
N ILE A 245 0.12 28.93 -9.51
CA ILE A 245 -0.49 30.24 -9.21
C ILE A 245 -0.10 31.28 -10.29
N THR A 246 -0.80 32.41 -10.44
CA THR A 246 -0.27 33.54 -11.22
C THR A 246 0.41 34.57 -10.32
N LYS A 247 1.20 35.46 -10.92
CA LYS A 247 1.80 36.62 -10.23
C LYS A 247 0.76 37.50 -9.52
N ASN A 248 -0.47 37.61 -10.06
CA ASN A 248 -1.52 38.44 -9.50
C ASN A 248 -2.25 37.71 -8.36
N ASP A 249 -2.60 36.44 -8.53
CA ASP A 249 -3.24 35.67 -7.44
C ASP A 249 -2.29 35.53 -6.24
N ALA A 250 -0.98 35.40 -6.48
CA ALA A 250 0.04 35.41 -5.44
C ALA A 250 0.04 36.73 -4.64
N ILE A 251 -0.17 37.86 -5.31
CA ILE A 251 -0.29 39.18 -4.68
C ILE A 251 -1.55 39.24 -3.80
N ASP A 252 -2.69 38.79 -4.32
CA ASP A 252 -3.97 38.83 -3.61
C ASP A 252 -3.99 37.90 -2.39
N LEU A 253 -3.40 36.70 -2.50
CA LEU A 253 -3.26 35.78 -1.35
C LEU A 253 -2.36 36.35 -0.24
N LEU A 254 -1.27 37.06 -0.59
CA LEU A 254 -0.40 37.71 0.40
C LEU A 254 -1.11 38.86 1.11
N ILE A 255 -1.83 39.70 0.36
CA ILE A 255 -2.64 40.79 0.94
C ILE A 255 -3.69 40.21 1.90
N LYS A 256 -4.35 39.10 1.53
CA LYS A 256 -5.32 38.40 2.38
C LYS A 256 -4.69 37.74 3.62
N ALA A 257 -3.44 37.28 3.53
CA ALA A 257 -2.71 36.65 4.63
C ALA A 257 -2.09 37.66 5.63
N GLY A 258 -1.80 38.88 5.18
CA GLY A 258 -1.35 39.99 6.04
C GLY A 258 0.17 40.19 6.10
N GLN A 259 0.57 41.20 6.87
CA GLN A 259 1.96 41.67 6.99
C GLN A 259 2.94 40.56 7.44
N GLY A 260 4.10 40.48 6.78
CA GLY A 260 5.13 39.48 7.03
C GLY A 260 4.87 38.13 6.34
N SER A 261 3.78 37.98 5.59
CA SER A 261 3.48 36.74 4.87
C SER A 261 4.39 36.50 3.66
N PHE A 262 4.59 35.23 3.30
CA PHE A 262 5.41 34.86 2.14
C PHE A 262 4.89 33.62 1.40
N LEU A 263 5.28 33.48 0.12
CA LEU A 263 5.13 32.27 -0.69
C LEU A 263 6.22 32.16 -1.76
N VAL A 264 6.41 30.97 -2.31
CA VAL A 264 7.34 30.73 -3.44
C VAL A 264 6.60 30.14 -4.63
N ARG A 265 7.00 30.57 -5.83
CA ARG A 265 6.53 30.05 -7.13
C ARG A 265 7.68 29.80 -8.11
N PRO A 266 7.49 29.00 -9.17
CA PRO A 266 8.33 29.04 -10.37
C PRO A 266 8.40 30.45 -10.97
N SER A 267 9.53 30.80 -11.61
CA SER A 267 9.75 32.13 -12.21
C SER A 267 9.20 32.22 -13.63
N ASP A 268 8.26 33.14 -13.83
CA ASP A 268 7.64 33.44 -15.15
C ASP A 268 8.66 33.90 -16.20
N ASN A 269 9.72 34.58 -15.75
CA ASN A 269 10.71 35.23 -16.62
C ASN A 269 12.01 34.42 -16.78
N SER A 270 12.16 33.29 -16.09
CA SER A 270 13.40 32.51 -16.06
C SER A 270 13.08 31.04 -15.78
N PRO A 271 12.82 30.23 -16.82
CA PRO A 271 12.49 28.81 -16.67
C PRO A 271 13.56 28.08 -15.84
N GLY A 272 13.12 27.31 -14.84
CA GLY A 272 14.00 26.59 -13.91
C GLY A 272 14.36 27.34 -12.61
N ASP A 273 14.20 28.68 -12.58
CA ASP A 273 14.35 29.50 -11.38
C ASP A 273 13.04 29.67 -10.61
N TYR A 274 13.13 30.20 -9.39
CA TYR A 274 11.98 30.47 -8.53
C TYR A 274 11.94 31.94 -8.09
N THR A 275 10.76 32.39 -7.69
CA THR A 275 10.56 33.71 -7.08
C THR A 275 9.89 33.57 -5.72
N LEU A 276 10.55 34.09 -4.68
CA LEU A 276 9.99 34.28 -3.35
C LEU A 276 9.28 35.64 -3.30
N PHE A 277 8.00 35.63 -2.96
CA PHE A 277 7.20 36.83 -2.71
C PHE A 277 7.07 37.02 -1.19
N PHE A 278 7.25 38.26 -0.72
CA PHE A 278 7.18 38.63 0.69
C PHE A 278 6.45 39.96 0.85
N LEU A 279 5.42 40.01 1.69
CA LEU A 279 4.66 41.22 1.99
C LEU A 279 5.27 41.93 3.21
N THR A 280 5.82 43.13 3.02
CA THR A 280 6.33 43.95 4.12
C THR A 280 6.04 45.44 3.96
N ASN A 281 5.61 46.10 5.03
CA ASN A 281 5.22 47.51 5.07
C ASN A 281 4.16 47.85 4.02
N ASN A 282 3.20 46.94 3.81
CA ASN A 282 2.20 46.96 2.75
C ASN A 282 2.77 46.98 1.31
N ILE A 283 4.05 46.64 1.13
CA ILE A 283 4.74 46.53 -0.17
C ILE A 283 5.12 45.07 -0.43
N ILE A 284 4.82 44.56 -1.62
CA ILE A 284 5.20 43.21 -2.04
C ILE A 284 6.58 43.23 -2.66
N GLN A 285 7.53 42.62 -1.96
CA GLN A 285 8.91 42.42 -2.37
C GLN A 285 9.05 41.07 -3.07
N ARG A 286 9.91 41.00 -4.09
CA ARG A 286 10.12 39.81 -4.91
C ARG A 286 11.61 39.51 -5.00
N PHE A 287 12.00 38.30 -4.62
CA PHE A 287 13.39 37.85 -4.64
C PHE A 287 13.54 36.69 -5.61
N ARG A 288 14.50 36.79 -6.55
CA ARG A 288 14.89 35.69 -7.42
C ARG A 288 15.71 34.68 -6.64
N ILE A 289 15.39 33.40 -6.82
CA ILE A 289 16.19 32.27 -6.37
C ILE A 289 16.66 31.54 -7.63
N GLU A 290 17.95 31.64 -7.94
CA GLU A 290 18.53 30.97 -9.12
C GLU A 290 18.78 29.49 -8.81
N LYS A 291 18.41 28.60 -9.74
CA LYS A 291 18.74 27.17 -9.64
C LYS A 291 19.98 26.88 -10.48
N ARG A 292 21.00 26.24 -9.89
CA ARG A 292 22.22 25.80 -10.59
C ARG A 292 22.52 24.36 -10.23
N GLY A 293 22.07 23.43 -11.07
CA GLY A 293 22.08 22.00 -10.79
C GLY A 293 21.29 21.65 -9.53
N VAL A 294 21.95 21.03 -8.54
CA VAL A 294 21.37 20.65 -7.24
C VAL A 294 21.42 21.76 -6.18
N LYS A 295 21.86 22.99 -6.53
CA LYS A 295 22.01 24.11 -5.58
C LYS A 295 21.14 25.29 -5.96
N TYR A 296 20.74 26.06 -4.94
CA TYR A 296 19.89 27.24 -5.05
C TYR A 296 20.69 28.47 -4.60
N LEU A 297 20.60 29.58 -5.32
CA LEU A 297 21.34 30.81 -5.02
C LEU A 297 20.38 31.97 -4.77
N MET A 298 20.58 32.69 -3.68
CA MET A 298 19.81 33.90 -3.34
C MET A 298 20.68 34.87 -2.54
N GLY A 299 20.71 36.15 -2.94
CA GLY A 299 21.46 37.19 -2.23
C GLY A 299 22.98 36.94 -2.14
N GLY A 300 23.57 36.31 -3.17
CA GLY A 300 24.99 35.95 -3.20
C GLY A 300 25.37 34.74 -2.32
N ARG A 301 24.38 34.05 -1.72
CA ARG A 301 24.56 32.85 -0.90
C ARG A 301 24.06 31.61 -1.64
N THR A 302 24.61 30.44 -1.29
CA THR A 302 24.28 29.14 -1.91
C THR A 302 23.66 28.19 -0.89
N PHE A 303 22.62 27.47 -1.30
CA PHE A 303 21.77 26.61 -0.46
C PHE A 303 21.56 25.24 -1.13
N SER A 304 21.25 24.20 -0.34
CA SER A 304 20.98 22.83 -0.81
C SER A 304 19.54 22.62 -1.31
N CYS A 305 18.56 23.30 -0.72
CA CYS A 305 17.13 23.20 -1.08
C CYS A 305 16.41 24.54 -0.86
N LEU A 306 15.21 24.72 -1.43
CA LEU A 306 14.41 25.94 -1.19
C LEU A 306 14.06 26.14 0.29
N ASP A 307 13.79 25.06 1.03
CA ASP A 307 13.49 25.16 2.47
C ASP A 307 14.67 25.70 3.29
N ALA A 308 15.91 25.40 2.88
CA ALA A 308 17.10 26.01 3.48
C ALA A 308 17.21 27.53 3.20
N VAL A 309 16.71 28.01 2.06
CA VAL A 309 16.57 29.44 1.77
C VAL A 309 15.54 30.07 2.73
N ILE A 310 14.35 29.47 2.83
CA ILE A 310 13.24 29.97 3.66
C ILE A 310 13.62 29.98 5.15
N ASN A 311 14.16 28.87 5.68
CA ASN A 311 14.50 28.77 7.09
C ASN A 311 15.67 29.69 7.49
N ARG A 312 16.57 30.01 6.56
CA ARG A 312 17.60 31.05 6.77
C ARG A 312 16.96 32.44 6.92
N TYR A 313 16.06 32.82 6.04
CA TYR A 313 15.44 34.16 6.06
C TYR A 313 14.26 34.32 7.03
N LYS A 314 13.84 33.24 7.71
CA LYS A 314 13.00 33.33 8.92
C LYS A 314 13.77 33.82 10.15
N THR A 315 15.08 33.51 10.24
CA THR A 315 15.93 33.86 11.39
C THR A 315 16.88 35.02 11.12
N GLU A 316 17.37 35.15 9.89
CA GLU A 316 18.17 36.29 9.43
C GLU A 316 17.35 37.28 8.62
N GLN A 317 17.75 38.55 8.66
CA GLN A 317 17.07 39.63 7.95
C GLN A 317 17.16 39.43 6.42
N ILE A 318 16.01 39.39 5.75
CA ILE A 318 15.90 39.38 4.29
C ILE A 318 15.92 40.80 3.71
N LEU A 319 15.47 41.76 4.51
CA LEU A 319 15.54 43.21 4.31
C LEU A 319 15.86 43.85 5.66
N GLU A 320 16.39 45.07 5.65
CA GLU A 320 16.75 45.80 6.87
C GLU A 320 15.59 45.81 7.88
N GLY A 321 15.83 45.22 9.06
CA GLY A 321 14.83 45.09 10.14
C GLY A 321 13.73 44.03 9.96
N HIS A 322 13.73 43.24 8.88
CA HIS A 322 12.61 42.34 8.55
C HIS A 322 13.06 40.90 8.25
N THR A 323 12.35 39.91 8.79
CA THR A 323 12.48 38.47 8.52
C THR A 323 11.19 37.91 7.90
N LEU A 324 11.26 36.70 7.32
CA LEU A 324 10.08 35.98 6.82
C LEU A 324 9.18 35.55 7.99
N GLY A 325 7.90 35.91 7.92
CA GLY A 325 6.88 35.55 8.89
C GLY A 325 6.08 34.31 8.48
N SER A 326 4.77 34.47 8.32
CA SER A 326 3.84 33.34 8.11
C SER A 326 3.79 32.85 6.66
N PRO A 327 3.84 31.53 6.41
CA PRO A 327 3.65 30.98 5.06
C PRO A 327 2.20 31.14 4.58
N VAL A 328 2.01 31.50 3.32
CA VAL A 328 0.71 31.38 2.64
C VAL A 328 0.58 29.96 2.08
N CYS A 329 -0.27 29.14 2.71
CA CYS A 329 -0.46 27.76 2.28
C CYS A 329 -1.34 27.64 1.02
N LYS A 330 -1.01 26.70 0.13
CA LYS A 330 -1.86 26.34 -1.02
C LYS A 330 -3.19 25.73 -0.55
N VAL A 331 -4.30 26.17 -1.16
CA VAL A 331 -5.64 25.61 -0.94
C VAL A 331 -5.83 24.46 -1.93
N VAL A 332 -6.13 23.27 -1.44
CA VAL A 332 -6.35 22.10 -2.32
C VAL A 332 -7.76 22.18 -2.90
N SER A 333 -7.87 22.44 -4.20
CA SER A 333 -9.12 22.52 -4.95
C SER A 333 -9.83 21.17 -5.02
N GLY A 334 -10.61 20.85 -3.98
CA GLY A 334 -11.30 19.58 -3.79
C GLY A 334 -12.69 19.74 -3.17
N GLU A 335 -13.44 20.78 -3.54
CA GLU A 335 -14.81 20.95 -3.08
C GLU A 335 -15.75 19.92 -3.73
N ARG A 336 -16.08 18.86 -2.98
CA ARG A 336 -17.41 18.26 -2.99
C ARG A 336 -17.70 17.57 -1.65
N LEU A 337 -18.80 18.02 -1.02
CA LEU A 337 -19.46 17.44 0.16
C LEU A 337 -18.76 17.63 1.52
N GLY A 338 -18.98 18.81 2.11
CA GLY A 338 -19.87 18.87 3.28
C GLY A 338 -19.35 18.39 4.64
N LEU A 339 -18.08 18.02 4.80
CA LEU A 339 -17.48 17.80 6.12
C LEU A 339 -16.74 19.06 6.59
N PRO A 340 -16.98 19.54 7.83
CA PRO A 340 -16.15 20.58 8.40
C PRO A 340 -14.74 20.02 8.59
N ILE A 341 -13.78 20.55 7.84
CA ILE A 341 -12.36 20.34 8.11
C ILE A 341 -12.09 20.98 9.47
N VAL A 342 -12.16 20.18 10.54
CA VAL A 342 -11.65 20.58 11.84
C VAL A 342 -10.15 20.77 11.63
N PRO A 343 -9.59 21.99 11.74
CA PRO A 343 -8.16 22.14 11.66
C PRO A 343 -7.56 21.33 12.81
N VAL A 344 -6.73 20.34 12.47
CA VAL A 344 -5.92 19.64 13.45
C VAL A 344 -4.93 20.66 14.00
N LYS A 345 -5.36 21.39 15.03
CA LYS A 345 -4.43 22.01 15.99
C LYS A 345 -3.43 20.93 16.35
N GLU A 346 -2.15 21.30 16.35
CA GLU A 346 -1.07 20.49 16.92
C GLU A 346 -1.40 20.15 18.38
N ARG A 347 -2.21 19.12 18.59
CA ARG A 347 -2.30 18.45 19.86
C ARG A 347 -0.96 17.75 19.99
N LYS A 348 -0.09 18.30 20.84
CA LYS A 348 0.92 17.52 21.55
C LYS A 348 0.17 16.44 22.34
N LEU A 349 -0.23 15.39 21.63
CA LEU A 349 -0.90 14.25 22.21
C LEU A 349 0.15 13.59 23.09
N GLY A 350 -0.12 13.54 24.39
CA GLY A 350 0.76 12.91 25.38
C GLY A 350 0.73 11.39 25.24
N VAL A 351 1.06 10.88 24.06
CA VAL A 351 1.32 9.46 23.85
C VAL A 351 2.60 9.16 24.61
N THR A 352 2.45 8.55 25.77
CA THR A 352 3.53 7.88 26.48
C THR A 352 4.14 6.88 25.51
N LYS A 353 5.36 7.17 25.00
CA LYS A 353 6.07 6.25 24.11
C LYS A 353 6.23 4.90 24.82
N PHE A 354 5.44 3.90 24.42
CA PHE A 354 5.52 2.56 24.97
C PHE A 354 6.85 1.94 24.55
N LYS A 355 7.82 1.91 25.47
CA LYS A 355 9.11 1.25 25.26
C LYS A 355 8.97 -0.27 25.43
N GLY A 356 8.54 -0.95 24.38
CA GLY A 356 8.50 -2.42 24.36
C GLY A 356 7.65 -3.02 23.24
N ILE A 357 7.74 -4.34 23.10
CA ILE A 357 6.82 -5.14 22.27
C ILE A 357 5.52 -5.32 23.07
N GLN A 358 4.40 -4.88 22.50
CA GLN A 358 3.07 -5.01 23.10
C GLN A 358 2.43 -6.37 22.82
N LYS A 359 2.57 -6.88 21.58
CA LYS A 359 2.12 -8.22 21.16
C LYS A 359 2.97 -8.73 20.00
N GLN A 360 3.15 -10.04 19.91
CA GLN A 360 3.81 -10.68 18.77
C GLN A 360 3.20 -12.04 18.48
N GLY A 361 3.26 -12.50 17.23
CA GLY A 361 2.66 -13.77 16.82
C GLY A 361 2.41 -13.88 15.32
N TRP A 362 1.89 -15.02 14.88
CA TRP A 362 1.59 -15.27 13.47
C TRP A 362 0.23 -14.72 13.07
N LEU A 363 0.17 -14.05 11.92
CA LEU A 363 -1.07 -13.66 11.23
C LEU A 363 -0.92 -13.88 9.73
N TYR A 364 -2.04 -14.11 9.06
CA TYR A 364 -2.10 -14.20 7.61
C TYR A 364 -2.43 -12.83 7.03
N LYS A 365 -1.52 -12.25 6.23
CA LYS A 365 -1.76 -11.00 5.48
C LYS A 365 -2.25 -11.32 4.07
N LYS A 366 -3.27 -10.62 3.58
CA LYS A 366 -3.69 -10.72 2.17
C LYS A 366 -2.74 -9.90 1.27
N SER A 367 -2.16 -10.55 0.28
CA SER A 367 -1.22 -9.94 -0.67
C SER A 367 -1.94 -9.06 -1.71
N LYS A 368 -1.50 -7.81 -1.86
CA LYS A 368 -1.97 -6.90 -2.92
C LYS A 368 -1.63 -7.44 -4.33
N LYS A 369 -0.43 -8.00 -4.53
CA LYS A 369 0.08 -8.43 -5.86
C LYS A 369 -0.60 -9.68 -6.41
N ASN A 370 -0.91 -10.68 -5.58
CA ASN A 370 -1.44 -11.99 -6.04
C ASN A 370 -2.71 -12.47 -5.32
N LYS A 371 -3.35 -11.62 -4.50
CA LYS A 371 -4.60 -11.89 -3.74
C LYS A 371 -4.58 -13.08 -2.76
N LYS A 372 -3.48 -13.83 -2.69
CA LYS A 372 -3.29 -14.95 -1.75
C LYS A 372 -3.03 -14.46 -0.33
N TRP A 373 -3.39 -15.29 0.64
CA TRP A 373 -3.02 -15.11 2.04
C TRP A 373 -1.61 -15.65 2.27
N LYS A 374 -0.78 -14.92 3.02
CA LYS A 374 0.56 -15.36 3.41
C LYS A 374 0.71 -15.27 4.92
N CYS A 375 1.10 -16.37 5.56
CA CYS A 375 1.47 -16.38 6.97
C CYS A 375 2.77 -15.59 7.16
N LEU A 376 2.76 -14.64 8.10
CA LEU A 376 3.86 -13.74 8.44
C LEU A 376 3.91 -13.60 9.97
N TYR A 377 5.10 -13.31 10.50
CA TYR A 377 5.28 -13.05 11.92
C TYR A 377 5.13 -11.55 12.18
N PHE A 378 4.17 -11.16 13.01
CA PHE A 378 3.89 -9.77 13.35
C PHE A 378 4.45 -9.42 14.72
N VAL A 379 4.97 -8.20 14.85
CA VAL A 379 5.49 -7.61 16.10
C VAL A 379 4.93 -6.21 16.23
N LEU A 380 4.20 -5.98 17.31
CA LEU A 380 3.56 -4.71 17.63
C LEU A 380 4.38 -3.94 18.67
N THR A 381 4.80 -2.72 18.35
CA THR A 381 5.41 -1.76 19.28
C THR A 381 4.49 -0.53 19.37
N ASP A 382 4.96 0.64 18.96
CA ASP A 382 4.16 1.78 18.50
C ASP A 382 3.63 1.58 17.06
N ILE A 383 4.39 0.88 16.22
CA ILE A 383 4.06 0.52 14.83
C ILE A 383 3.88 -1.01 14.75
N LEU A 384 3.04 -1.48 13.82
CA LEU A 384 2.84 -2.91 13.57
C LEU A 384 3.76 -3.41 12.46
N TYR A 385 4.88 -4.03 12.83
CA TYR A 385 5.85 -4.63 11.91
C TYR A 385 5.45 -6.06 11.53
N TYR A 386 5.85 -6.51 10.34
CA TYR A 386 5.70 -7.91 9.93
C TYR A 386 6.93 -8.45 9.20
N TYR A 387 7.22 -9.73 9.41
CA TYR A 387 8.43 -10.43 9.00
C TYR A 387 8.07 -11.74 8.29
N ASP A 388 8.95 -12.23 7.40
CA ASP A 388 8.79 -13.57 6.81
C ASP A 388 9.01 -14.70 7.83
N ASN A 389 9.82 -14.47 8.87
CA ASN A 389 10.01 -15.38 10.00
C ASN A 389 10.55 -14.60 11.23
N PRO A 390 10.41 -15.11 12.46
CA PRO A 390 10.86 -14.42 13.68
C PRO A 390 12.39 -14.32 13.87
N LYS A 391 13.20 -14.93 12.99
CA LYS A 391 14.68 -14.85 13.04
C LYS A 391 15.25 -13.76 12.12
N ARG A 392 14.42 -13.16 11.26
CA ARG A 392 14.80 -12.03 10.39
C ARG A 392 14.90 -10.75 11.24
N THR A 393 16.04 -10.07 11.19
CA THR A 393 16.23 -8.76 11.82
C THR A 393 15.52 -7.64 11.04
N LYS A 394 15.49 -7.73 9.71
CA LYS A 394 14.80 -6.76 8.84
C LYS A 394 13.32 -7.14 8.64
N PRO A 395 12.36 -6.23 8.90
CA PRO A 395 10.96 -6.46 8.61
C PRO A 395 10.71 -6.53 7.10
N ARG A 396 9.67 -7.28 6.70
CA ARG A 396 9.12 -7.30 5.33
C ARG A 396 8.23 -6.07 5.07
N GLY A 397 7.87 -5.34 6.11
CA GLY A 397 7.18 -4.06 6.04
C GLY A 397 6.51 -3.72 7.37
N LEU A 398 5.81 -2.60 7.39
CA LEU A 398 5.16 -2.04 8.57
C LEU A 398 3.76 -1.53 8.24
N ILE A 399 2.97 -1.26 9.28
CA ILE A 399 1.65 -0.65 9.21
C ILE A 399 1.59 0.38 10.34
N ASP A 400 1.47 1.66 10.00
CA ASP A 400 1.26 2.72 11.00
C ASP A 400 -0.19 2.65 11.52
N LEU A 401 -0.33 2.56 12.84
CA LEU A 401 -1.62 2.49 13.50
C LEU A 401 -2.18 3.90 13.76
N ASN A 402 -1.34 4.91 13.96
CA ASN A 402 -1.77 6.26 14.36
C ASN A 402 -2.77 6.89 13.39
N CYS A 403 -2.72 6.50 12.11
CA CYS A 403 -3.58 6.95 11.02
C CYS A 403 -4.44 5.83 10.38
N SER A 404 -4.46 4.64 11.01
CA SER A 404 -5.32 3.51 10.65
C SER A 404 -6.60 3.45 11.47
N TYR A 405 -7.66 2.92 10.86
CA TYR A 405 -8.93 2.56 11.48
C TYR A 405 -9.11 1.04 11.42
N LEU A 406 -9.40 0.42 12.56
CA LEU A 406 -9.68 -1.01 12.64
C LEU A 406 -11.17 -1.29 12.36
N TYR A 407 -11.44 -2.17 11.39
CA TYR A 407 -12.78 -2.66 11.06
C TYR A 407 -12.81 -4.20 11.11
N GLN A 408 -13.93 -4.76 11.55
CA GLN A 408 -14.25 -6.18 11.35
C GLN A 408 -14.38 -6.48 9.84
N VAL A 409 -14.08 -7.72 9.43
CA VAL A 409 -14.41 -8.25 8.10
C VAL A 409 -15.23 -9.51 8.33
N HIS A 410 -16.49 -9.51 7.89
CA HIS A 410 -17.37 -10.68 8.07
C HIS A 410 -16.90 -11.84 7.18
N ASP A 411 -16.97 -13.06 7.69
CA ASP A 411 -16.49 -14.30 7.05
C ASP A 411 -16.92 -14.44 5.58
N SER A 412 -18.14 -14.01 5.27
CA SER A 412 -18.71 -13.92 3.91
C SER A 412 -17.85 -13.19 2.88
N PHE A 413 -17.04 -12.22 3.29
CA PHE A 413 -16.33 -11.30 2.40
C PHE A 413 -15.19 -11.98 1.64
N PHE A 414 -14.50 -12.90 2.33
CA PHE A 414 -13.41 -13.71 1.76
C PHE A 414 -13.70 -15.20 1.77
N GLU A 415 -14.89 -15.62 2.22
CA GLU A 415 -15.23 -17.02 2.50
C GLU A 415 -14.19 -17.67 3.44
N ARG A 416 -13.78 -16.90 4.45
CA ARG A 416 -12.71 -17.23 5.40
C ARG A 416 -12.99 -16.58 6.76
N PRO A 417 -12.98 -17.35 7.86
CA PRO A 417 -13.24 -16.82 9.20
C PRO A 417 -12.09 -15.96 9.73
N ASN A 418 -12.31 -15.35 10.90
CA ASN A 418 -11.27 -14.69 11.71
C ASN A 418 -10.59 -13.51 10.99
N CYS A 419 -11.30 -12.86 10.06
CA CYS A 419 -10.75 -11.77 9.25
C CYS A 419 -11.03 -10.39 9.86
N PHE A 420 -10.06 -9.49 9.73
CA PHE A 420 -10.19 -8.08 10.09
C PHE A 420 -9.37 -7.21 9.13
N GLN A 421 -9.61 -5.90 9.14
CA GLN A 421 -8.90 -4.97 8.27
C GLN A 421 -8.47 -3.70 9.00
N LEU A 422 -7.27 -3.23 8.66
CA LEU A 422 -6.78 -1.90 8.99
C LEU A 422 -6.92 -1.02 7.75
N VAL A 423 -7.61 0.11 7.89
CA VAL A 423 -7.89 1.08 6.83
C VAL A 423 -7.22 2.40 7.16
N GLU A 424 -6.18 2.74 6.43
CA GLU A 424 -5.50 4.01 6.52
C GLU A 424 -6.29 5.10 5.77
N ARG A 425 -6.48 6.28 6.39
CA ARG A 425 -7.27 7.39 5.82
C ARG A 425 -6.57 8.75 5.99
N GLU A 426 -5.36 8.88 5.49
CA GLU A 426 -4.65 10.18 5.51
C GLU A 426 -4.97 11.10 4.32
N LEU A 427 -5.48 10.57 3.20
CA LEU A 427 -5.75 11.34 1.99
C LEU A 427 -7.07 10.93 1.32
N PRO A 428 -7.90 11.86 0.80
CA PRO A 428 -9.18 11.55 0.14
C PRO A 428 -9.11 10.63 -1.09
N CYS A 429 -7.91 10.39 -1.63
CA CYS A 429 -7.66 9.62 -2.84
C CYS A 429 -6.78 8.37 -2.63
N LEU A 430 -6.23 8.14 -1.43
CA LEU A 430 -5.31 7.04 -1.13
C LEU A 430 -5.64 6.38 0.21
N SER A 431 -6.70 5.57 0.25
CA SER A 431 -6.98 4.68 1.39
C SER A 431 -6.21 3.36 1.23
N THR A 432 -5.21 3.10 2.06
CA THR A 432 -4.58 1.76 2.06
C THR A 432 -5.39 0.82 2.95
N VAL A 433 -5.76 -0.35 2.41
CA VAL A 433 -6.47 -1.38 3.16
C VAL A 433 -5.56 -2.59 3.33
N THR A 434 -5.34 -2.99 4.58
CA THR A 434 -4.59 -4.20 4.95
C THR A 434 -5.51 -5.20 5.61
N TYR A 435 -5.81 -6.28 4.89
CA TYR A 435 -6.59 -7.41 5.41
C TYR A 435 -5.68 -8.42 6.12
N LEU A 436 -6.08 -8.80 7.33
CA LEU A 436 -5.41 -9.72 8.23
C LEU A 436 -6.39 -10.83 8.65
N CYS A 437 -5.87 -12.01 8.99
CA CYS A 437 -6.63 -13.02 9.72
C CYS A 437 -5.74 -13.82 10.67
N SER A 438 -6.32 -14.36 11.73
CA SER A 438 -5.70 -15.33 12.65
C SER A 438 -6.23 -16.75 12.41
N GLU A 439 -5.81 -17.70 13.25
CA GLU A 439 -6.22 -19.10 13.19
C GLU A 439 -7.49 -19.39 14.02
N SER A 440 -7.76 -18.61 15.06
CA SER A 440 -8.97 -18.69 15.90
C SER A 440 -9.63 -17.33 16.13
N GLN A 441 -10.92 -17.34 16.51
CA GLN A 441 -11.68 -16.14 16.86
C GLN A 441 -11.08 -15.46 18.09
N GLU A 442 -10.67 -16.23 19.11
CA GLU A 442 -9.95 -15.75 20.29
C GLU A 442 -8.71 -14.94 19.90
N LEU A 443 -7.82 -15.49 19.07
CA LEU A 443 -6.66 -14.78 18.55
C LEU A 443 -7.04 -13.52 17.75
N THR A 444 -8.18 -13.52 17.07
CA THR A 444 -8.69 -12.32 16.38
C THR A 444 -9.02 -11.24 17.39
N ASN A 445 -9.81 -11.57 18.41
CA ASN A 445 -10.26 -10.68 19.46
C ASN A 445 -9.06 -10.11 20.24
N ASP A 446 -8.09 -10.97 20.56
CA ASP A 446 -6.81 -10.65 21.19
C ASP A 446 -5.99 -9.61 20.41
N TRP A 447 -5.85 -9.81 19.09
CA TRP A 447 -5.12 -8.86 18.23
C TRP A 447 -5.90 -7.57 18.06
N MET A 448 -7.22 -7.64 17.85
CA MET A 448 -8.07 -6.45 17.76
C MET A 448 -8.06 -5.63 19.05
N ALA A 449 -8.07 -6.26 20.22
CA ALA A 449 -8.05 -5.59 21.52
C ALA A 449 -6.80 -4.73 21.73
N VAL A 450 -5.61 -5.22 21.34
CA VAL A 450 -4.34 -4.48 21.48
C VAL A 450 -4.11 -3.49 20.34
N LEU A 451 -4.57 -3.77 19.12
CA LEU A 451 -4.44 -2.85 17.98
C LEU A 451 -5.39 -1.65 18.06
N ARG A 452 -6.62 -1.85 18.56
CA ARG A 452 -7.67 -0.82 18.64
C ARG A 452 -7.28 0.47 19.38
N PRO A 453 -6.65 0.47 20.57
CA PRO A 453 -6.25 1.71 21.25
C PRO A 453 -5.08 2.45 20.59
N LEU A 454 -4.36 1.80 19.66
CA LEU A 454 -3.24 2.39 18.90
C LEU A 454 -3.68 2.91 17.51
N CYS A 455 -4.87 2.50 17.04
CA CYS A 455 -5.51 3.06 15.87
C CYS A 455 -5.88 4.54 16.11
N VAL A 456 -6.18 5.31 15.04
CA VAL A 456 -6.71 6.69 15.15
C VAL A 456 -7.75 6.72 16.27
N PRO A 457 -7.62 7.60 17.28
CA PRO A 457 -8.50 7.57 18.43
C PRO A 457 -9.97 7.72 17.99
N GLN A 458 -10.68 6.59 17.97
CA GLN A 458 -12.14 6.49 17.78
C GLN A 458 -12.90 7.11 18.98
N THR A 459 -12.19 7.84 19.84
CA THR A 459 -12.61 8.42 21.11
C THR A 459 -12.89 9.93 21.01
N ALA A 460 -13.07 10.46 19.80
CA ALA A 460 -13.62 11.78 19.55
C ALA A 460 -15.10 11.87 20.02
N GLY A 461 -15.29 11.98 21.34
CA GLY A 461 -16.59 11.91 22.00
C GLY A 461 -16.64 11.04 23.26
N GLN A 462 -15.51 10.49 23.75
CA GLN A 462 -15.54 9.69 24.99
C GLN A 462 -16.09 10.50 26.19
N PRO A 463 -16.98 9.90 27.00
CA PRO A 463 -17.46 10.53 28.22
C PRO A 463 -16.31 10.77 29.20
N LYS A 464 -16.47 11.77 30.09
CA LYS A 464 -15.41 12.19 31.02
C LYS A 464 -15.11 11.17 32.15
N LEU A 465 -15.89 10.10 32.28
CA LEU A 465 -15.53 8.94 33.10
C LEU A 465 -14.67 7.99 32.26
N GLN A 466 -13.46 7.69 32.73
CA GLN A 466 -12.38 7.02 31.99
C GLN A 466 -12.65 5.56 31.58
N THR A 467 -13.83 5.02 31.88
CA THR A 467 -14.18 3.60 31.76
C THR A 467 -15.35 3.32 30.80
N LEU A 468 -16.13 4.33 30.40
CA LEU A 468 -17.35 4.13 29.59
C LEU A 468 -17.05 4.29 28.09
N LYS A 469 -17.55 3.37 27.27
CA LYS A 469 -17.37 3.35 25.81
C LYS A 469 -18.74 3.33 25.11
N PHE A 470 -18.91 4.14 24.06
CA PHE A 470 -20.03 3.94 23.13
C PHE A 470 -19.72 2.78 22.19
N MET A 471 -20.64 1.83 22.07
CA MET A 471 -20.59 0.71 21.13
C MET A 471 -21.66 0.90 20.06
N LYS A 472 -21.26 0.88 18.80
CA LYS A 472 -22.16 0.82 17.66
C LYS A 472 -22.21 -0.62 17.14
N SER A 473 -23.39 -1.19 16.94
CA SER A 473 -23.57 -2.48 16.26
C SER A 473 -24.72 -2.40 15.26
N LEU A 474 -24.60 -3.12 14.14
CA LEU A 474 -25.64 -3.24 13.12
C LEU A 474 -25.88 -4.72 12.82
N HIS A 475 -27.06 -5.20 13.17
CA HIS A 475 -27.59 -6.48 12.67
C HIS A 475 -28.32 -6.19 11.35
N LEU A 476 -27.93 -6.85 10.26
CA LEU A 476 -28.45 -6.59 8.91
C LEU A 476 -28.76 -7.90 8.19
N THR A 477 -30.02 -8.13 7.84
CA THR A 477 -30.44 -9.15 6.87
C THR A 477 -30.67 -8.52 5.51
N ILE A 478 -29.95 -8.98 4.49
CA ILE A 478 -30.23 -8.63 3.08
C ILE A 478 -31.18 -9.69 2.54
N MET A 479 -32.47 -9.35 2.43
CA MET A 479 -33.50 -10.34 2.13
C MET A 479 -33.57 -10.64 0.63
N GLN A 480 -33.97 -9.66 -0.18
CA GLN A 480 -34.21 -9.82 -1.61
C GLN A 480 -34.16 -8.49 -2.36
N ALA A 481 -33.96 -8.52 -3.67
CA ALA A 481 -34.20 -7.37 -4.55
C ALA A 481 -35.29 -7.69 -5.57
N THR A 482 -35.92 -6.67 -6.14
CA THR A 482 -36.89 -6.81 -7.23
C THR A 482 -36.60 -5.87 -8.38
N ARG A 483 -37.03 -6.26 -9.58
CA ARG A 483 -36.92 -5.50 -10.85
C ARG A 483 -35.49 -5.13 -11.25
N LEU A 484 -34.47 -5.91 -10.86
CA LEU A 484 -33.11 -5.67 -11.33
C LEU A 484 -33.02 -5.91 -12.86
N PRO A 485 -32.34 -5.05 -13.65
CA PRO A 485 -32.22 -5.24 -15.09
C PRO A 485 -31.42 -6.50 -15.48
N SER A 486 -32.10 -7.65 -15.63
CA SER A 486 -31.46 -8.98 -15.81
C SER A 486 -30.53 -9.11 -17.02
N LYS A 487 -30.68 -8.25 -18.04
CA LYS A 487 -29.74 -8.17 -19.18
C LYS A 487 -28.38 -7.56 -18.82
N ILE A 488 -28.35 -6.70 -17.81
CA ILE A 488 -27.15 -6.01 -17.29
C ILE A 488 -26.62 -6.73 -16.03
N VAL A 489 -27.55 -7.23 -15.20
CA VAL A 489 -27.31 -7.85 -13.89
C VAL A 489 -27.90 -9.27 -13.86
N PRO A 490 -27.39 -10.24 -14.64
CA PRO A 490 -27.90 -11.62 -14.63
C PRO A 490 -27.57 -12.38 -13.33
N SER A 491 -26.49 -12.01 -12.62
CA SER A 491 -26.01 -12.71 -11.43
C SER A 491 -25.68 -11.74 -10.27
N PRO A 492 -26.67 -10.99 -9.76
CA PRO A 492 -26.47 -10.03 -8.67
C PRO A 492 -25.95 -10.66 -7.37
N TYR A 493 -25.06 -9.93 -6.70
CA TYR A 493 -24.77 -10.05 -5.27
C TYR A 493 -24.71 -8.66 -4.64
N CYS A 494 -24.90 -8.58 -3.33
CA CYS A 494 -24.80 -7.34 -2.58
C CYS A 494 -23.48 -7.28 -1.81
N LEU A 495 -22.93 -6.07 -1.68
CA LEU A 495 -21.70 -5.80 -0.94
C LEU A 495 -21.95 -4.63 0.01
N VAL A 496 -21.69 -4.83 1.30
CA VAL A 496 -21.95 -3.84 2.34
C VAL A 496 -20.68 -3.10 2.68
N SER A 497 -20.79 -1.78 2.79
CA SER A 497 -19.68 -0.88 3.13
C SER A 497 -20.06 0.09 4.25
N LEU A 498 -19.16 0.30 5.20
CA LEU A 498 -19.28 1.29 6.28
C LEU A 498 -18.38 2.48 5.96
N ASN A 499 -18.92 3.68 5.72
CA ASN A 499 -18.16 4.82 5.17
C ASN A 499 -17.20 4.39 4.01
N GLN A 500 -17.74 3.72 2.99
CA GLN A 500 -17.01 3.14 1.83
C GLN A 500 -16.01 1.99 2.14
N VAL A 501 -15.82 1.59 3.40
CA VAL A 501 -15.01 0.41 3.77
C VAL A 501 -15.84 -0.85 3.63
N LYS A 502 -15.45 -1.73 2.72
CA LYS A 502 -16.17 -2.98 2.39
C LYS A 502 -16.01 -4.00 3.52
N VAL A 503 -17.10 -4.50 4.10
CA VAL A 503 -17.07 -5.35 5.32
C VAL A 503 -17.69 -6.74 5.14
N CYS A 504 -18.76 -6.88 4.34
CA CYS A 504 -19.41 -8.16 4.07
C CYS A 504 -20.02 -8.19 2.66
N ARG A 505 -20.45 -9.37 2.20
CA ARG A 505 -21.11 -9.57 0.91
C ARG A 505 -22.09 -10.74 0.95
N THR A 506 -23.12 -10.71 0.12
CA THR A 506 -23.98 -11.89 -0.11
C THR A 506 -23.40 -12.81 -1.19
N ARG A 507 -23.95 -14.02 -1.33
CA ARG A 507 -23.64 -14.92 -2.45
C ARG A 507 -24.32 -14.45 -3.74
N PRO A 508 -23.72 -14.66 -4.93
CA PRO A 508 -24.41 -14.42 -6.20
C PRO A 508 -25.68 -15.28 -6.35
N LYS A 509 -26.77 -14.63 -6.75
CA LYS A 509 -28.09 -15.24 -7.03
C LYS A 509 -28.52 -14.85 -8.44
N PRO A 510 -29.41 -15.60 -9.12
CA PRO A 510 -29.95 -15.20 -10.42
C PRO A 510 -30.89 -13.99 -10.28
N GLY A 511 -30.83 -13.05 -11.22
CA GLY A 511 -31.82 -11.98 -11.38
C GLY A 511 -33.06 -12.42 -12.18
N PRO A 512 -34.11 -11.57 -12.33
CA PRO A 512 -34.18 -10.16 -11.91
C PRO A 512 -34.58 -9.93 -10.45
N ASP A 513 -35.16 -10.92 -9.78
CA ASP A 513 -35.70 -10.81 -8.42
C ASP A 513 -34.94 -11.77 -7.46
N PRO A 514 -33.66 -11.50 -7.14
CA PRO A 514 -32.84 -12.40 -6.32
C PRO A 514 -33.29 -12.41 -4.86
N VAL A 515 -33.32 -13.61 -4.27
CA VAL A 515 -33.51 -13.82 -2.82
C VAL A 515 -32.20 -14.32 -2.22
N TRP A 516 -31.64 -13.56 -1.29
CA TRP A 516 -30.44 -13.92 -0.53
C TRP A 516 -30.80 -14.52 0.82
N ASP A 517 -31.56 -13.77 1.62
CA ASP A 517 -31.87 -14.02 3.03
C ASP A 517 -30.60 -14.31 3.85
N GLU A 518 -29.59 -13.45 3.68
CA GLU A 518 -28.28 -13.57 4.33
C GLU A 518 -28.14 -12.51 5.44
N GLU A 519 -27.79 -12.95 6.64
CA GLU A 519 -27.62 -12.14 7.84
C GLU A 519 -26.15 -11.79 8.12
N PHE A 520 -25.93 -10.57 8.59
CA PHE A 520 -24.63 -10.01 8.93
C PHE A 520 -24.71 -9.31 10.29
N MET A 521 -23.84 -9.71 11.22
CA MET A 521 -23.67 -9.04 12.51
C MET A 521 -22.38 -8.24 12.45
N LEU A 522 -22.50 -6.91 12.47
CA LEU A 522 -21.40 -5.96 12.39
C LEU A 522 -21.28 -5.27 13.75
N ASP A 523 -20.51 -5.90 14.65
CA ASP A 523 -20.26 -5.41 16.00
C ASP A 523 -19.08 -4.42 16.02
N ASP A 524 -18.99 -3.61 17.08
CA ASP A 524 -17.85 -2.69 17.31
C ASP A 524 -17.57 -1.71 16.15
N ILE A 525 -18.63 -1.21 15.51
CA ILE A 525 -18.54 -0.25 14.39
C ILE A 525 -17.82 1.04 14.84
N PRO A 526 -16.78 1.52 14.12
CA PRO A 526 -16.05 2.73 14.50
C PRO A 526 -16.95 3.97 14.62
N SER A 527 -16.62 4.85 15.57
CA SER A 527 -17.45 6.02 15.90
C SER A 527 -17.60 7.01 14.76
N ASP A 528 -16.60 7.12 13.88
CA ASP A 528 -16.60 7.93 12.65
C ASP A 528 -17.55 7.41 11.57
N VAL A 529 -18.03 6.16 11.68
CA VAL A 529 -19.04 5.63 10.75
C VAL A 529 -20.36 6.34 11.00
N ILE A 530 -20.81 7.03 9.95
CA ILE A 530 -22.07 7.78 9.92
C ILE A 530 -23.10 7.14 9.00
N MET A 531 -22.68 6.24 8.10
CA MET A 531 -23.56 5.59 7.13
C MET A 531 -23.07 4.20 6.75
N PHE A 532 -24.02 3.35 6.36
CA PHE A 532 -23.73 2.13 5.62
C PHE A 532 -24.29 2.22 4.20
N THR A 533 -23.68 1.48 3.29
CA THR A 533 -24.03 1.44 1.86
C THR A 533 -24.14 -0.01 1.43
N ILE A 534 -25.23 -0.36 0.77
CA ILE A 534 -25.37 -1.67 0.12
C ILE A 534 -25.27 -1.45 -1.37
N THR A 535 -24.21 -1.99 -1.94
CA THR A 535 -23.90 -1.87 -3.36
C THR A 535 -24.21 -3.18 -4.06
N VAL A 536 -25.08 -3.14 -5.06
CA VAL A 536 -25.36 -4.27 -5.95
C VAL A 536 -24.25 -4.37 -6.99
N TYR A 537 -23.68 -5.56 -7.09
CA TYR A 537 -22.68 -5.94 -8.08
C TYR A 537 -23.23 -7.08 -8.95
N ASN A 538 -22.88 -7.07 -10.24
CA ASN A 538 -23.08 -8.22 -11.12
C ASN A 538 -21.82 -9.11 -11.14
N HIS A 539 -21.98 -10.41 -10.86
CA HIS A 539 -20.88 -11.35 -10.92
C HIS A 539 -20.52 -11.77 -12.36
N GLY A 540 -19.25 -11.57 -12.74
CA GLY A 540 -18.74 -11.86 -14.09
C GLY A 540 -18.14 -13.26 -14.22
N LYS A 541 -18.76 -14.16 -14.99
CA LYS A 541 -18.20 -15.51 -15.27
C LYS A 541 -16.85 -15.50 -16.01
N ARG A 542 -16.60 -14.47 -16.84
CA ARG A 542 -15.37 -14.28 -17.64
C ARG A 542 -14.90 -12.82 -17.68
N SER A 543 -15.60 -11.93 -17.00
CA SER A 543 -15.31 -10.50 -16.88
C SER A 543 -15.00 -10.18 -15.42
N LYS A 544 -14.45 -8.99 -15.13
CA LYS A 544 -14.45 -8.49 -13.76
C LYS A 544 -15.89 -8.30 -13.28
N ASP A 545 -16.13 -8.47 -11.99
CA ASP A 545 -17.39 -8.08 -11.36
C ASP A 545 -17.60 -6.58 -11.55
N SER A 546 -18.85 -6.18 -11.77
CA SER A 546 -19.21 -4.80 -12.13
C SER A 546 -20.18 -4.23 -11.10
N GLU A 547 -19.91 -3.01 -10.66
CA GLU A 547 -20.77 -2.25 -9.78
C GLU A 547 -21.90 -1.64 -10.60
N VAL A 548 -23.16 -1.73 -10.13
CA VAL A 548 -24.32 -1.36 -10.97
C VAL A 548 -25.29 -0.40 -10.30
N ALA A 549 -25.62 -0.61 -9.02
CA ALA A 549 -26.52 0.25 -8.26
C ALA A 549 -26.19 0.22 -6.77
N GLU A 550 -26.66 1.20 -6.01
CA GLU A 550 -26.46 1.30 -4.56
C GLU A 550 -27.68 1.84 -3.81
N VAL A 551 -27.74 1.55 -2.51
CA VAL A 551 -28.57 2.24 -1.53
C VAL A 551 -27.69 2.67 -0.36
N ARG A 552 -27.97 3.85 0.21
CA ARG A 552 -27.22 4.45 1.32
C ARG A 552 -28.17 4.77 2.47
N LEU A 553 -27.81 4.39 3.69
CA LEU A 553 -28.57 4.67 4.91
C LEU A 553 -27.65 5.32 5.94
N GLU A 554 -28.10 6.42 6.54
CA GLU A 554 -27.39 7.10 7.62
C GLU A 554 -27.68 6.41 8.96
N LEU A 555 -26.63 6.10 9.74
CA LEU A 555 -26.79 5.47 11.05
C LEU A 555 -27.47 6.39 12.06
N ASN A 556 -27.27 7.71 11.92
CA ASN A 556 -27.84 8.71 12.82
C ASN A 556 -29.37 8.88 12.66
N THR A 557 -29.97 8.36 11.58
CA THR A 557 -31.43 8.39 11.37
C THR A 557 -32.13 7.12 11.83
N LEU A 558 -31.39 6.11 12.29
CA LEU A 558 -31.96 4.83 12.76
C LEU A 558 -32.30 4.91 14.24
N GLN A 559 -33.46 4.39 14.64
CA GLN A 559 -33.84 4.32 16.04
C GLN A 559 -33.04 3.23 16.77
N ASN A 560 -32.60 3.53 18.00
CA ASN A 560 -31.78 2.62 18.80
C ASN A 560 -32.60 1.40 19.25
N GLY A 561 -32.15 0.21 18.89
CA GLY A 561 -32.76 -1.07 19.27
C GLY A 561 -34.08 -1.40 18.57
N GLU A 562 -34.55 -0.59 17.61
CA GLU A 562 -35.73 -0.90 16.78
C GLU A 562 -35.34 -1.82 15.62
N GLU A 563 -36.15 -2.86 15.37
CA GLU A 563 -36.04 -3.68 14.17
C GLU A 563 -36.94 -3.10 13.06
N VAL A 564 -36.33 -2.78 11.91
CA VAL A 564 -37.01 -2.20 10.74
C VAL A 564 -36.90 -3.17 9.57
N GLU A 565 -38.01 -3.42 8.88
CA GLU A 565 -38.05 -4.22 7.65
C GLU A 565 -38.75 -3.45 6.53
N GLU A 566 -37.99 -2.96 5.54
CA GLU A 566 -38.51 -2.03 4.52
C GLU A 566 -37.86 -2.21 3.14
N TRP A 567 -38.54 -1.70 2.10
CA TRP A 567 -38.05 -1.65 0.71
C TRP A 567 -37.37 -0.32 0.41
N TYR A 568 -36.13 -0.39 -0.04
CA TYR A 568 -35.33 0.77 -0.41
C TYR A 568 -35.11 0.84 -1.93
N PRO A 569 -35.42 1.97 -2.60
CA PRO A 569 -35.15 2.12 -4.02
C PRO A 569 -33.65 2.14 -4.31
N LEU A 570 -33.24 1.47 -5.37
CA LEU A 570 -31.84 1.40 -5.79
C LEU A 570 -31.48 2.56 -6.72
N THR A 571 -30.34 3.20 -6.48
CA THR A 571 -29.80 4.27 -7.33
C THR A 571 -28.72 3.70 -8.25
N GLY A 572 -28.93 3.77 -9.56
CA GLY A 572 -27.97 3.28 -10.55
C GLY A 572 -26.75 4.17 -10.73
N ILE A 573 -25.59 3.56 -10.96
CA ILE A 573 -24.31 4.26 -11.18
C ILE A 573 -24.23 4.87 -12.60
N THR A 574 -25.03 4.33 -13.53
CA THR A 574 -25.29 4.96 -14.83
C THR A 574 -26.77 5.37 -14.93
N PRO A 575 -27.10 6.57 -15.45
CA PRO A 575 -28.44 7.17 -15.35
C PRO A 575 -29.48 6.56 -16.30
N VAL A 576 -29.30 5.30 -16.76
CA VAL A 576 -30.10 4.66 -17.79
C VAL A 576 -30.88 3.48 -17.21
N GLY A 577 -32.07 3.76 -16.66
CA GLY A 577 -33.08 2.75 -16.32
C GLY A 577 -33.66 2.84 -14.90
N ASP A 578 -34.77 2.12 -14.68
CA ASP A 578 -35.25 1.74 -13.35
C ASP A 578 -34.35 0.60 -12.83
N TRP A 579 -33.83 0.77 -11.61
CA TRP A 579 -32.95 -0.19 -10.95
C TRP A 579 -33.68 -1.00 -9.87
N GLY A 580 -34.98 -0.79 -9.70
CA GLY A 580 -35.81 -1.54 -8.77
C GLY A 580 -35.56 -1.17 -7.31
N ALA A 581 -35.77 -2.13 -6.41
CA ALA A 581 -35.66 -1.93 -4.97
C ALA A 581 -35.09 -3.16 -4.26
N ILE A 582 -34.47 -2.94 -3.11
CA ILE A 582 -33.93 -3.98 -2.22
C ILE A 582 -34.66 -3.96 -0.87
N ARG A 583 -35.06 -5.12 -0.38
CA ARG A 583 -35.70 -5.30 0.92
C ARG A 583 -34.63 -5.63 1.96
N LEU A 584 -34.59 -4.82 3.01
CA LEU A 584 -33.64 -4.94 4.10
C LEU A 584 -34.41 -5.13 5.40
N ARG A 585 -33.92 -6.01 6.27
CA ARG A 585 -34.27 -6.00 7.69
C ARG A 585 -33.02 -5.63 8.48
N TYR A 586 -33.11 -4.69 9.41
CA TYR A 586 -31.97 -4.34 10.25
C TYR A 586 -32.38 -3.89 11.65
N ARG A 587 -31.44 -3.97 12.58
CA ARG A 587 -31.55 -3.45 13.95
C ARG A 587 -30.22 -2.79 14.31
N TYR A 588 -30.27 -1.51 14.69
CA TYR A 588 -29.09 -0.70 15.00
C TYR A 588 -29.01 -0.42 16.50
N PHE A 589 -27.81 -0.61 17.07
CA PHE A 589 -27.51 -0.33 18.47
C PHE A 589 -26.42 0.73 18.56
N HIS A 590 -26.58 1.69 19.46
CA HIS A 590 -25.64 2.76 19.79
C HIS A 590 -25.66 3.00 21.30
N ASP A 591 -25.22 1.99 22.04
CA ASP A 591 -25.35 1.93 23.50
C ASP A 591 -24.06 2.33 24.22
N LEU A 592 -24.21 2.80 25.46
CA LEU A 592 -23.10 3.10 26.36
C LEU A 592 -22.77 1.85 27.18
N ILE A 593 -21.63 1.22 26.89
CA ILE A 593 -21.14 0.04 27.60
C ILE A 593 -20.11 0.39 28.66
N MET A 594 -20.13 -0.37 29.75
CA MET A 594 -19.15 -0.33 30.84
C MET A 594 -17.97 -1.27 30.54
N PRO A 595 -16.88 -1.26 31.34
CA PRO A 595 -15.88 -2.32 31.32
C PRO A 595 -16.50 -3.68 31.65
N CYS A 596 -15.90 -4.76 31.15
CA CYS A 596 -16.40 -6.14 31.38
C CYS A 596 -16.50 -6.49 32.87
N GLU A 597 -15.61 -5.90 33.68
CA GLU A 597 -15.51 -6.07 35.14
C GLU A 597 -16.80 -5.62 35.86
N GLU A 598 -17.46 -4.56 35.40
CA GLU A 598 -18.71 -4.04 35.99
C GLU A 598 -19.90 -4.98 35.73
N TYR A 599 -19.81 -5.87 34.74
CA TYR A 599 -20.83 -6.88 34.46
C TYR A 599 -20.62 -8.19 35.22
N SER A 600 -19.57 -8.31 36.05
CA SER A 600 -19.21 -9.58 36.72
C SER A 600 -20.35 -10.15 37.57
N SER A 601 -21.04 -9.34 38.37
CA SER A 601 -22.15 -9.82 39.21
C SER A 601 -23.38 -10.24 38.40
N LEU A 602 -23.66 -9.57 37.26
CA LEU A 602 -24.70 -10.02 36.34
C LEU A 602 -24.31 -11.34 35.66
N LYS A 603 -23.04 -11.46 35.26
CA LYS A 603 -22.48 -12.67 34.65
C LYS A 603 -22.55 -13.85 35.62
N GLU A 604 -22.18 -13.68 36.88
CA GLU A 604 -22.32 -14.69 37.94
C GLU A 604 -23.78 -15.14 38.10
N LEU A 605 -24.72 -14.18 38.18
CA LEU A 605 -26.15 -14.46 38.28
C LEU A 605 -26.72 -15.21 37.07
N LEU A 606 -26.26 -14.88 35.86
CA LEU A 606 -26.67 -15.57 34.62
C LEU A 606 -26.08 -16.97 34.47
N LEU A 607 -24.90 -17.21 35.05
CA LEU A 607 -24.18 -18.48 35.02
C LEU A 607 -24.51 -19.40 36.21
N ASP A 608 -25.41 -18.99 37.10
CA ASP A 608 -25.82 -19.80 38.23
C ASP A 608 -26.47 -21.12 37.77
N PRO A 609 -26.11 -22.29 38.34
CA PRO A 609 -26.66 -23.59 37.92
C PRO A 609 -28.18 -23.77 38.06
N SER A 610 -28.86 -22.92 38.83
CA SER A 610 -30.34 -22.91 38.91
C SER A 610 -30.99 -22.38 37.63
N LEU A 611 -30.28 -21.52 36.87
CA LEU A 611 -30.79 -20.76 35.72
C LEU A 611 -32.02 -19.87 36.04
N GLU A 612 -32.33 -19.58 37.31
CA GLU A 612 -33.50 -18.77 37.71
C GLU A 612 -33.52 -17.40 37.00
N ALA A 613 -32.37 -16.72 36.92
CA ALA A 613 -32.25 -15.44 36.23
C ALA A 613 -32.44 -15.55 34.70
N VAL A 614 -32.03 -16.67 34.09
CA VAL A 614 -32.24 -16.95 32.67
C VAL A 614 -33.72 -17.20 32.38
N GLN A 615 -34.42 -17.93 33.26
CA GLN A 615 -35.86 -18.16 33.16
C GLN A 615 -36.63 -16.83 33.31
N ALA A 616 -36.32 -16.04 34.34
CA ALA A 616 -36.94 -14.72 34.53
C ALA A 616 -36.74 -13.78 33.33
N LEU A 617 -35.55 -13.79 32.70
CA LEU A 617 -35.31 -13.03 31.47
C LEU A 617 -36.09 -13.57 30.26
N ALA A 618 -36.26 -14.89 30.13
CA ALA A 618 -37.04 -15.51 29.06
C ALA A 618 -38.55 -15.25 29.16
N ASP A 619 -39.04 -15.02 30.39
CA ASP A 619 -40.40 -14.58 30.68
C ASP A 619 -40.58 -13.07 30.41
N VAL A 620 -39.66 -12.21 30.84
CA VAL A 620 -39.77 -10.76 30.56
C VAL A 620 -39.57 -10.44 29.06
N SER A 621 -38.71 -11.19 28.37
CA SER A 621 -38.25 -10.86 27.00
C SER A 621 -39.08 -11.49 25.89
N HIS A 622 -40.40 -11.64 26.06
CA HIS A 622 -41.29 -12.34 25.11
C HIS A 622 -41.11 -11.95 23.63
N ARG A 623 -40.82 -10.67 23.33
CA ARG A 623 -40.61 -10.15 21.95
C ARG A 623 -39.18 -10.34 21.43
N ASP A 624 -38.20 -10.46 22.32
CA ASP A 624 -36.76 -10.47 22.02
C ASP A 624 -36.10 -11.81 22.40
N ARG A 625 -36.86 -12.91 22.41
CA ARG A 625 -36.39 -14.25 22.79
C ARG A 625 -35.20 -14.74 21.95
N ASN A 626 -35.18 -14.49 20.64
CA ASN A 626 -34.07 -14.90 19.76
C ASN A 626 -32.77 -14.11 20.04
N PRO A 627 -32.79 -12.75 20.10
CA PRO A 627 -31.67 -11.96 20.61
C PRO A 627 -31.18 -12.43 21.98
N LEU A 628 -32.08 -12.59 22.96
CA LEU A 628 -31.73 -13.03 24.32
C LEU A 628 -31.03 -14.39 24.31
N ALA A 629 -31.62 -15.41 23.66
CA ALA A 629 -31.05 -16.75 23.58
C ALA A 629 -29.67 -16.74 22.89
N THR A 630 -29.51 -15.93 21.84
CA THR A 630 -28.23 -15.76 21.14
C THR A 630 -27.18 -15.11 22.05
N SER A 631 -27.54 -14.09 22.82
CA SER A 631 -26.65 -13.43 23.77
C SER A 631 -26.26 -14.36 24.93
N LEU A 632 -27.21 -15.11 25.50
CA LEU A 632 -26.93 -16.10 26.54
C LEU A 632 -26.01 -17.21 26.04
N LEU A 633 -26.27 -17.77 24.85
CA LEU A 633 -25.39 -18.77 24.22
C LEU A 633 -23.97 -18.24 24.01
N ARG A 634 -23.79 -16.96 23.64
CA ARG A 634 -22.46 -16.33 23.56
C ARG A 634 -21.78 -16.28 24.93
N ILE A 635 -22.49 -15.89 25.99
CA ILE A 635 -21.97 -15.81 27.36
C ILE A 635 -21.53 -17.20 27.85
N PHE A 636 -22.39 -18.21 27.76
CA PHE A 636 -22.06 -19.56 28.22
C PHE A 636 -20.92 -20.21 27.43
N ARG A 637 -20.86 -19.99 26.11
CA ARG A 637 -19.72 -20.45 25.29
C ARG A 637 -18.41 -19.73 25.59
N ASN A 638 -18.45 -18.46 25.99
CA ASN A 638 -17.24 -17.72 26.40
C ASN A 638 -16.61 -18.32 27.67
N GLU A 639 -17.41 -18.95 28.52
CA GLU A 639 -16.95 -19.64 29.74
C GLU A 639 -16.74 -21.15 29.55
N CYS A 640 -16.90 -21.68 28.33
CA CYS A 640 -16.89 -23.11 28.04
C CYS A 640 -17.93 -23.93 28.85
N ARG A 641 -19.09 -23.33 29.16
CA ARG A 641 -20.19 -23.90 29.96
C ARG A 641 -21.46 -24.16 29.14
N GLU A 642 -21.38 -24.22 27.82
CA GLU A 642 -22.52 -24.55 26.96
C GLU A 642 -23.10 -25.95 27.25
N HIS A 643 -22.28 -26.89 27.73
CA HIS A 643 -22.74 -28.21 28.14
C HIS A 643 -23.71 -28.12 29.34
N ASP A 644 -23.32 -27.38 30.40
CA ASP A 644 -24.15 -27.17 31.59
C ASP A 644 -25.50 -26.56 31.22
N LEU A 645 -25.49 -25.53 30.36
CA LEU A 645 -26.69 -24.85 29.89
C LEU A 645 -27.61 -25.82 29.14
N LEU A 646 -27.09 -26.56 28.17
CA LEU A 646 -27.88 -27.49 27.36
C LEU A 646 -28.41 -28.65 28.20
N GLN A 647 -27.60 -29.19 29.12
CA GLN A 647 -28.03 -30.24 30.04
C GLN A 647 -29.18 -29.73 30.92
N ARG A 648 -29.01 -28.58 31.59
CA ARG A 648 -30.00 -28.04 32.53
C ARG A 648 -31.30 -27.61 31.84
N LEU A 649 -31.23 -27.05 30.63
CA LEU A 649 -32.41 -26.76 29.81
C LEU A 649 -33.14 -28.05 29.38
N THR A 650 -32.40 -29.11 29.06
CA THR A 650 -32.99 -30.42 28.69
C THR A 650 -33.64 -31.09 29.91
N GLU A 651 -33.01 -31.03 31.08
CA GLU A 651 -33.59 -31.49 32.35
C GLU A 651 -34.89 -30.74 32.67
N HIS A 652 -34.91 -29.42 32.53
CA HIS A 652 -36.10 -28.59 32.76
C HIS A 652 -37.24 -28.85 31.76
N GLU A 653 -36.92 -29.14 30.50
CA GLU A 653 -37.92 -29.55 29.50
C GLU A 653 -38.54 -30.91 29.86
N ILE A 654 -37.73 -31.87 30.33
CA ILE A 654 -38.19 -33.19 30.80
C ILE A 654 -39.06 -33.04 32.08
N GLU A 655 -38.66 -32.17 33.01
CA GLU A 655 -39.46 -31.84 34.20
C GLU A 655 -40.82 -31.23 33.83
N ARG A 656 -40.89 -30.43 32.76
CA ARG A 656 -42.12 -29.85 32.22
C ARG A 656 -42.92 -30.76 31.29
N GLU A 657 -42.39 -31.88 30.83
CA GLU A 657 -43.12 -32.84 29.96
C GLU A 657 -44.40 -33.39 30.64
N HIS A 658 -44.47 -33.29 31.98
CA HIS A 658 -45.63 -33.68 32.79
C HIS A 658 -46.63 -32.52 33.03
N GLU A 659 -46.28 -31.28 32.69
CA GLU A 659 -47.23 -30.15 32.66
C GLU A 659 -48.08 -30.24 31.39
N THR A 660 -49.39 -30.39 31.57
CA THR A 660 -50.28 -30.85 30.48
C THR A 660 -50.36 -29.87 29.31
N SER A 661 -50.27 -30.41 28.09
CA SER A 661 -50.43 -29.66 26.84
C SER A 661 -51.76 -28.89 26.82
N THR A 662 -51.69 -27.56 26.96
CA THR A 662 -52.84 -26.69 26.73
C THR A 662 -52.72 -26.08 25.34
N PHE A 663 -53.12 -26.86 24.33
CA PHE A 663 -53.41 -26.34 23.00
C PHE A 663 -54.67 -25.47 23.06
N VAL A 664 -54.51 -24.15 23.07
CA VAL A 664 -55.43 -23.15 22.46
C VAL A 664 -54.60 -22.03 21.87
#